data_AF-A0A2Z2MB67-F1
#
_entry.id   AF-A0A2Z2MB67-F1
#
_cell.length_a   1.000
_cell.length_b   1.000
_cell.length_c   1.000
_cell.angle_alpha   90.00
_cell.angle_beta   90.00
_cell.angle_gamma   90.00
#
_symmetry.space_group_name_H-M   'P 1'
#
loop_
_entity.id
_entity.type
_entity.pdbx_description
1 polymer ?
#
loop_
_entity_poly.entity_id
_entity_poly.type
_entity_poly.pdbx_seq_one_letter_code
_entity_poly.pdbx_strand_id
1 'polypeptide(L)'
;MVEIRSVKIREALFILSVFFFSLFVLRGFLSSGYPPSWGGDAYGHLFKIWKLMQGYSSWIEDWYSGYPFLRFYPPLSYFVGALLGKIASSAITGYKLTVLLAILVGALSTRILLKELGFSDASSYLSGIVYAFSVYHLRVLSPEGNFPRFFAINLAPLFILALLYITRKNWRYAVLSGLFLAAVGLAHHTLFVSFGLMVTFFLPYIWITRRNEIRDIALNLFIAGVTAFSISSFWVLPFLLEKGNAHFLKENRIEYLFKFQSIKFSNILIHSDPWSFYQGLAFYMGIIGIVVLLVKKEKPERLLGAGLLGASLTAILLSLGYYGPTPFLNRLPLLDMIPPWRWIDFVPFASAIGVGALFEVPSGLITQKIGNGEKRKAVAGILLVFFLVLPLSDVRLQVNSLNSEDFPGDYLAVLNYIKNDNSTGWRFYQPAVAITHGCRVAYTPALAGKPSLDGWYRQGDPAYPQHSYLNYAMEKDPGFAEKALRIYSVKYVITDENYRGYGDITRNLRSFGFEEVYFSGPFHLYRWSNFTFLQPKTGILVIGDWPIDLEVPYERGSFVDDYAKELSSYSLVILNGYKYRDVGAWFDLQEYVKNGGILVVNTFRSPDAEAERMGVRSLIVKVQGRANLSSTFFNTSKFSEFQYEGQPWTATAYTGSIVPLIKFGTLRFLAIKIMAKGASTLSVLTFHTMQSIPAMTTRNPS
;
A
#
# COMPACT_ATOMS: atom_id res chain seq x y z
N MET A 1 -19.54 -14.96 -45.76
CA MET A 1 -19.17 -16.11 -44.89
C MET A 1 -17.67 -16.40 -44.88
N VAL A 2 -17.00 -16.41 -46.05
CA VAL A 2 -15.54 -16.65 -46.18
C VAL A 2 -14.69 -15.58 -45.46
N GLU A 3 -15.07 -14.30 -45.55
CA GLU A 3 -14.34 -13.19 -44.92
C GLU A 3 -14.45 -13.17 -43.39
N ILE A 4 -15.63 -13.48 -42.84
CA ILE A 4 -15.81 -13.65 -41.38
C ILE A 4 -14.97 -14.83 -40.86
N ARG A 5 -14.88 -15.91 -41.65
CA ARG A 5 -14.07 -17.08 -41.31
C ARG A 5 -12.57 -16.77 -41.33
N SER A 6 -12.10 -16.00 -42.31
CA SER A 6 -10.68 -15.64 -42.43
C SER A 6 -10.23 -14.67 -41.31
N VAL A 7 -11.07 -13.72 -40.90
CA VAL A 7 -10.78 -12.84 -39.75
C VAL A 7 -10.66 -13.64 -38.46
N LYS A 8 -11.59 -14.56 -38.18
CA LYS A 8 -11.53 -15.42 -36.99
C LYS A 8 -10.27 -16.28 -36.95
N ILE A 9 -9.82 -16.79 -38.10
CA ILE A 9 -8.57 -17.58 -38.20
C ILE A 9 -7.35 -16.71 -37.86
N ARG A 10 -7.27 -15.48 -38.38
CA ARG A 10 -6.13 -14.58 -38.09
C ARG A 10 -6.03 -14.22 -36.61
N GLU A 11 -7.16 -13.92 -35.97
CA GLU A 11 -7.18 -13.63 -34.53
C GLU A 11 -6.77 -14.86 -33.70
N ALA A 12 -7.24 -16.05 -34.07
CA ALA A 12 -6.82 -17.29 -33.40
C ALA A 12 -5.31 -17.55 -33.56
N LEU A 13 -4.76 -17.38 -34.77
CA LEU A 13 -3.33 -17.51 -35.03
C LEU A 13 -2.50 -16.47 -34.26
N PHE A 14 -3.00 -15.24 -34.14
CA PHE A 14 -2.35 -14.20 -33.36
C PHE A 14 -2.29 -14.57 -31.88
N ILE A 15 -3.42 -14.98 -31.29
CA ILE A 15 -3.49 -15.42 -29.89
C ILE A 15 -2.55 -16.60 -29.64
N LEU A 16 -2.56 -17.60 -30.52
CA LEU A 16 -1.64 -18.75 -30.42
C LEU A 16 -0.18 -18.32 -30.52
N SER A 17 0.14 -17.39 -31.43
CA SER A 17 1.50 -16.87 -31.59
C SER A 17 1.97 -16.14 -30.34
N VAL A 18 1.14 -15.28 -29.74
CA VAL A 18 1.42 -14.61 -28.46
C VAL A 18 1.58 -15.64 -27.34
N PHE A 19 0.73 -16.66 -27.30
CA PHE A 19 0.81 -17.72 -26.30
C PHE A 19 2.13 -18.51 -26.39
N PHE A 20 2.48 -19.04 -27.56
CA PHE A 20 3.74 -19.78 -27.75
C PHE A 20 4.97 -18.91 -27.52
N PHE A 21 4.93 -17.65 -27.95
CA PHE A 21 6.02 -16.71 -27.67
C PHE A 21 6.13 -16.40 -26.17
N SER A 22 5.00 -16.33 -25.45
CA SER A 22 4.99 -16.20 -23.98
C SER A 22 5.67 -17.39 -23.31
N LEU A 23 5.39 -18.61 -23.77
CA LEU A 23 6.05 -19.82 -23.25
C LEU A 23 7.56 -19.78 -23.47
N PHE A 24 8.01 -19.28 -24.62
CA PHE A 24 9.43 -19.13 -24.90
C PHE A 24 10.11 -18.07 -24.04
N VAL A 25 9.54 -16.86 -23.97
CA VAL A 25 10.09 -15.73 -23.20
C VAL A 25 10.08 -16.03 -21.69
N LEU A 26 8.98 -16.61 -21.20
CA LEU A 26 8.78 -16.91 -19.79
C LEU A 26 9.24 -18.33 -19.42
N ARG A 27 10.04 -19.02 -20.24
CA ARG A 27 10.44 -20.42 -19.96
C ARG A 27 11.06 -20.62 -18.57
N GLY A 28 11.91 -19.69 -18.13
CA GLY A 28 12.51 -19.72 -16.79
C GLY A 28 11.53 -19.32 -15.68
N PHE A 29 10.55 -18.49 -15.99
CA PHE A 29 9.49 -18.14 -15.04
C PHE A 29 8.51 -19.30 -14.84
N LEU A 30 8.25 -20.05 -15.91
CA LEU A 30 7.33 -21.19 -15.96
C LEU A 30 7.97 -22.52 -15.49
N SER A 31 9.29 -22.58 -15.27
CA SER A 31 9.93 -23.77 -14.70
C SER A 31 9.47 -24.07 -13.27
N SER A 32 9.85 -25.23 -12.74
CA SER A 32 9.56 -25.61 -11.36
C SER A 32 10.10 -24.57 -10.37
N GLY A 33 9.38 -24.35 -9.28
CA GLY A 33 9.74 -23.38 -8.25
C GLY A 33 8.83 -22.15 -8.22
N TYR A 34 9.14 -21.25 -7.29
CA TYR A 34 8.37 -20.06 -6.97
C TYR A 34 8.58 -18.95 -8.02
N PRO A 35 7.61 -18.02 -8.18
CA PRO A 35 7.82 -16.84 -9.00
C PRO A 35 9.03 -16.04 -8.45
N PRO A 36 9.93 -15.56 -9.34
CA PRO A 36 11.06 -14.75 -8.92
C PRO A 36 10.61 -13.48 -8.22
N SER A 37 11.40 -13.06 -7.25
CA SER A 37 11.16 -11.80 -6.56
C SER A 37 12.39 -10.93 -6.47
N TRP A 38 13.62 -11.46 -6.47
CA TRP A 38 14.85 -10.64 -6.39
C TRP A 38 14.83 -9.57 -5.27
N GLY A 39 14.08 -9.80 -4.19
CA GLY A 39 13.87 -8.84 -3.11
C GLY A 39 12.65 -7.90 -3.21
N GLY A 40 11.90 -7.97 -4.32
CA GLY A 40 10.64 -7.25 -4.57
C GLY A 40 9.41 -7.85 -3.86
N ASP A 41 8.25 -7.84 -4.53
CA ASP A 41 6.91 -8.03 -3.93
C ASP A 41 6.24 -9.41 -4.14
N ALA A 42 6.85 -10.33 -4.89
CA ALA A 42 6.15 -11.49 -5.48
C ALA A 42 5.53 -12.44 -4.44
N TYR A 43 6.23 -12.77 -3.36
CA TYR A 43 5.79 -13.72 -2.33
C TYR A 43 4.63 -13.18 -1.47
N GLY A 44 4.58 -11.87 -1.23
CA GLY A 44 3.42 -11.24 -0.60
C GLY A 44 2.16 -11.32 -1.47
N HIS A 45 2.32 -11.28 -2.79
CA HIS A 45 1.23 -11.50 -3.74
C HIS A 45 0.84 -12.97 -3.88
N LEU A 46 1.82 -13.87 -3.92
CA LEU A 46 1.59 -15.31 -3.95
C LEU A 46 0.82 -15.78 -2.71
N PHE A 47 1.16 -15.24 -1.53
CA PHE A 47 0.43 -15.52 -0.29
C PHE A 47 -1.06 -15.18 -0.41
N LYS A 48 -1.40 -14.01 -0.96
CA LYS A 48 -2.79 -13.58 -1.16
C LYS A 48 -3.55 -14.55 -2.07
N ILE A 49 -2.91 -15.06 -3.12
CA ILE A 49 -3.50 -16.09 -3.98
C ILE A 49 -3.75 -17.38 -3.20
N TRP A 50 -2.74 -17.88 -2.48
CA TRP A 50 -2.85 -19.09 -1.67
C TRP A 50 -3.97 -18.98 -0.62
N LYS A 51 -4.06 -17.84 0.08
CA LYS A 51 -5.09 -17.63 1.10
C LYS A 51 -6.49 -17.60 0.48
N LEU A 52 -6.68 -16.90 -0.64
CA LEU A 52 -7.95 -16.89 -1.37
C LEU A 52 -8.37 -18.27 -1.88
N MET A 53 -7.41 -19.16 -2.18
CA MET A 53 -7.74 -20.54 -2.57
C MET A 53 -8.43 -21.31 -1.44
N GLN A 54 -8.15 -20.98 -0.17
CA GLN A 54 -8.81 -21.58 0.98
C GLN A 54 -10.18 -20.95 1.27
N GLY A 55 -10.34 -19.67 0.95
CA GLY A 55 -11.56 -18.92 1.17
C GLY A 55 -11.27 -17.44 1.37
N TYR A 56 -12.31 -16.62 1.24
CA TYR A 56 -12.21 -15.21 1.61
C TYR A 56 -12.61 -15.02 3.07
N SER A 57 -11.74 -14.39 3.85
CA SER A 57 -12.06 -13.79 5.14
C SER A 57 -11.64 -12.33 5.10
N SER A 58 -12.45 -11.43 5.66
CA SER A 58 -12.10 -10.01 5.74
C SER A 58 -10.96 -9.74 6.72
N TRP A 59 -10.67 -10.69 7.62
CA TRP A 59 -9.58 -10.63 8.58
C TRP A 59 -8.86 -11.97 8.65
N ILE A 60 -7.53 -11.95 8.57
CA ILE A 60 -6.70 -13.15 8.65
C ILE A 60 -5.68 -13.00 9.78
N GLU A 61 -5.33 -14.13 10.40
CA GLU A 61 -4.35 -14.18 11.50
C GLU A 61 -2.92 -14.50 11.03
N ASP A 62 -2.77 -14.87 9.76
CA ASP A 62 -1.51 -15.39 9.20
C ASP A 62 -0.37 -14.35 9.22
N TRP A 63 -0.70 -13.06 9.16
CA TRP A 63 0.25 -11.95 9.16
C TRP A 63 0.05 -11.04 10.37
N TYR A 64 1.17 -10.52 10.88
CA TYR A 64 1.21 -9.53 11.94
C TYR A 64 0.44 -10.00 13.19
N SER A 65 -0.29 -9.11 13.86
CA SER A 65 -1.25 -9.41 14.91
C SER A 65 -2.69 -9.52 14.38
N GLY A 66 -2.83 -9.76 13.07
CA GLY A 66 -4.09 -9.71 12.34
C GLY A 66 -3.99 -8.75 11.16
N TYR A 67 -4.64 -9.10 10.05
CA TYR A 67 -4.56 -8.34 8.79
C TYR A 67 -5.92 -8.23 8.09
N PRO A 68 -6.39 -7.01 7.72
CA PRO A 68 -7.62 -6.78 6.98
C PRO A 68 -7.42 -7.17 5.50
N PHE A 69 -7.64 -8.44 5.23
CA PHE A 69 -7.25 -9.09 3.99
C PHE A 69 -7.92 -8.47 2.76
N LEU A 70 -7.08 -7.98 1.84
CA LEU A 70 -7.46 -7.29 0.60
C LEU A 70 -8.26 -5.98 0.77
N ARG A 71 -8.42 -5.47 2.01
CA ARG A 71 -9.17 -4.23 2.25
C ARG A 71 -8.53 -3.01 1.59
N PHE A 72 -7.20 -2.91 1.64
CA PHE A 72 -6.45 -1.75 1.17
C PHE A 72 -5.70 -1.98 -0.16
N TYR A 73 -6.03 -3.07 -0.87
CA TYR A 73 -5.37 -3.40 -2.12
C TYR A 73 -6.35 -3.96 -3.17
N PRO A 74 -6.33 -3.46 -4.44
CA PRO A 74 -7.25 -3.92 -5.49
C PRO A 74 -7.17 -5.45 -5.72
N PRO A 75 -8.31 -6.16 -5.81
CA PRO A 75 -8.31 -7.61 -5.64
C PRO A 75 -8.33 -8.44 -6.93
N LEU A 76 -8.52 -7.84 -8.12
CA LEU A 76 -8.84 -8.59 -9.34
C LEU A 76 -7.77 -9.62 -9.71
N SER A 77 -6.50 -9.23 -9.71
CA SER A 77 -5.39 -10.13 -10.08
C SER A 77 -5.30 -11.32 -9.13
N TYR A 78 -5.59 -11.14 -7.84
CA TYR A 78 -5.60 -12.22 -6.85
C TYR A 78 -6.79 -13.15 -7.03
N PHE A 79 -7.99 -12.63 -7.36
CA PHE A 79 -9.14 -13.47 -7.67
C PHE A 79 -8.92 -14.33 -8.91
N VAL A 80 -8.34 -13.76 -9.96
CA VAL A 80 -7.95 -14.51 -11.17
C VAL A 80 -6.90 -15.57 -10.82
N GLY A 81 -5.88 -15.19 -10.05
CA GLY A 81 -4.84 -16.11 -9.59
C GLY A 81 -5.38 -17.26 -8.73
N ALA A 82 -6.31 -16.98 -7.83
CA ALA A 82 -6.93 -17.99 -6.98
C ALA A 82 -7.85 -18.92 -7.78
N LEU A 83 -8.60 -18.40 -8.75
CA LEU A 83 -9.44 -19.21 -9.64
C LEU A 83 -8.58 -20.18 -10.46
N LEU A 84 -7.55 -19.67 -11.14
CA LEU A 84 -6.62 -20.49 -11.92
C LEU A 84 -5.82 -21.45 -11.03
N GLY A 85 -5.47 -21.02 -9.82
CA GLY A 85 -4.80 -21.83 -8.82
C GLY A 85 -5.66 -22.98 -8.30
N LYS A 86 -6.97 -22.77 -8.11
CA LYS A 86 -7.92 -23.83 -7.76
C LYS A 86 -8.03 -24.86 -8.88
N ILE A 87 -8.14 -24.41 -10.14
CA ILE A 87 -8.18 -25.30 -11.31
C ILE A 87 -6.90 -26.14 -11.39
N ALA A 88 -5.74 -25.52 -11.13
CA ALA A 88 -4.44 -26.19 -11.17
C ALA A 88 -4.02 -26.88 -9.86
N SER A 89 -4.84 -26.81 -8.80
CA SER A 89 -4.49 -27.25 -7.44
C SER A 89 -3.15 -26.70 -6.91
N SER A 90 -2.76 -25.49 -7.32
CA SER A 90 -1.48 -24.87 -6.96
C SER A 90 -1.53 -23.35 -7.07
N ALA A 91 -1.27 -22.65 -5.95
CA ALA A 91 -1.19 -21.18 -5.92
C ALA A 91 -0.07 -20.65 -6.81
N ILE A 92 1.06 -21.38 -6.87
CA ILE A 92 2.22 -21.05 -7.72
C ILE A 92 1.80 -21.11 -9.19
N THR A 93 1.14 -22.20 -9.60
CA THR A 93 0.66 -22.34 -10.99
C THR A 93 -0.41 -21.28 -11.30
N GLY A 94 -1.32 -20.99 -10.36
CA GLY A 94 -2.32 -19.92 -10.49
C GLY A 94 -1.70 -18.53 -10.73
N TYR A 95 -0.65 -18.18 -9.97
CA TYR A 95 0.13 -16.96 -10.18
C TYR A 95 0.71 -16.92 -11.60
N LYS A 96 1.37 -18.00 -12.04
CA LYS A 96 2.05 -18.06 -13.34
C LYS A 96 1.07 -18.01 -14.51
N LEU A 97 -0.06 -18.71 -14.42
CA LEU A 97 -1.11 -18.67 -15.44
C LEU A 97 -1.77 -17.29 -15.52
N THR A 98 -1.87 -16.56 -14.41
CA THR A 98 -2.39 -15.19 -14.41
C THR A 98 -1.48 -14.22 -15.15
N VAL A 99 -0.16 -14.39 -15.03
CA VAL A 99 0.83 -13.63 -15.81
C VAL A 99 0.67 -13.90 -17.31
N LEU A 100 0.52 -15.17 -17.71
CA LEU A 100 0.27 -15.53 -19.11
C LEU A 100 -1.02 -14.91 -19.64
N LEU A 101 -2.10 -14.97 -18.84
CA LEU A 101 -3.38 -14.37 -19.20
C LEU A 101 -3.25 -12.84 -19.36
N ALA A 102 -2.52 -12.17 -18.47
CA ALA A 102 -2.29 -10.73 -18.56
C ALA A 102 -1.61 -10.34 -19.88
N ILE A 103 -0.55 -11.05 -20.27
CA ILE A 103 0.16 -10.81 -21.55
C ILE A 103 -0.78 -10.99 -22.75
N LEU A 104 -1.60 -12.05 -22.75
CA LEU A 104 -2.58 -12.28 -23.82
C LEU A 104 -3.61 -11.15 -23.91
N VAL A 105 -4.15 -10.72 -22.76
CA VAL A 105 -5.10 -9.61 -22.69
C VAL A 105 -4.44 -8.31 -23.15
N GLY A 106 -3.18 -8.06 -22.78
CA GLY A 106 -2.43 -6.87 -23.20
C GLY A 106 -2.16 -6.83 -24.71
N ALA A 107 -1.79 -7.96 -25.30
CA ALA A 107 -1.59 -8.05 -26.75
C ALA A 107 -2.91 -7.85 -27.51
N LEU A 108 -3.97 -8.51 -27.08
CA LEU A 108 -5.28 -8.45 -27.72
C LEU A 108 -5.94 -7.07 -27.56
N SER A 109 -5.90 -6.49 -26.37
CA SER A 109 -6.49 -5.17 -26.12
C SER A 109 -5.76 -4.07 -26.88
N THR A 110 -4.43 -4.12 -26.98
CA THR A 110 -3.64 -3.22 -27.84
C THR A 110 -3.99 -3.42 -29.31
N ARG A 111 -4.12 -4.67 -29.78
CA ARG A 111 -4.56 -4.98 -31.15
C ARG A 111 -5.92 -4.36 -31.46
N ILE A 112 -6.90 -4.49 -30.56
CA ILE A 112 -8.23 -3.90 -30.73
C ILE A 112 -8.14 -2.38 -30.72
N LEU A 113 -7.36 -1.80 -29.81
CA LEU A 113 -7.15 -0.36 -29.73
C LEU A 113 -6.58 0.23 -31.02
N LEU A 114 -5.52 -0.36 -31.59
CA LEU A 114 -4.95 0.19 -32.82
C LEU A 114 -5.92 0.12 -34.00
N LYS A 115 -6.78 -0.90 -34.09
CA LYS A 115 -7.86 -0.90 -35.07
C LYS A 115 -8.86 0.22 -34.85
N GLU A 116 -9.22 0.49 -33.61
CA GLU A 116 -10.11 1.60 -33.26
C GLU A 116 -9.51 2.97 -33.57
N LEU A 117 -8.18 3.06 -33.60
CA LEU A 117 -7.43 4.25 -34.01
C LEU A 117 -7.21 4.34 -35.53
N GLY A 118 -7.63 3.33 -36.30
CA GLY A 118 -7.57 3.34 -37.77
C GLY A 118 -6.33 2.68 -38.39
N PHE A 119 -5.48 2.02 -37.60
CA PHE A 119 -4.27 1.37 -38.10
C PHE A 119 -4.58 0.10 -38.91
N SER A 120 -3.65 -0.25 -39.79
CA SER A 120 -3.65 -1.50 -40.54
C SER A 120 -3.58 -2.74 -39.64
N ASP A 121 -4.05 -3.90 -40.13
CA ASP A 121 -4.02 -5.15 -39.35
C ASP A 121 -2.59 -5.54 -38.92
N ALA A 122 -1.62 -5.41 -39.82
CA ALA A 122 -0.22 -5.75 -39.56
C ALA A 122 0.39 -4.87 -38.47
N SER A 123 0.19 -3.55 -38.58
CA SER A 123 0.61 -2.58 -37.55
C SER A 123 -0.03 -2.90 -36.19
N SER A 124 -1.32 -3.24 -36.21
CA SER A 124 -2.05 -3.53 -34.98
C SER A 124 -1.59 -4.83 -34.30
N TYR A 125 -1.27 -5.90 -35.06
CA TYR A 125 -0.69 -7.13 -34.49
C TYR A 125 0.73 -6.90 -33.95
N LEU A 126 1.55 -6.16 -34.71
CA LEU A 126 2.92 -5.80 -34.32
C LEU A 126 2.93 -5.05 -32.97
N SER A 127 2.15 -3.98 -32.84
CA SER A 127 2.08 -3.21 -31.60
C SER A 127 1.53 -4.02 -30.43
N GLY A 128 0.60 -4.94 -30.68
CA GLY A 128 0.12 -5.88 -29.66
C GLY A 128 1.24 -6.71 -29.04
N ILE A 129 2.12 -7.29 -29.88
CA ILE A 129 3.26 -8.08 -29.40
C ILE A 129 4.30 -7.17 -28.73
N VAL A 130 4.67 -6.05 -29.37
CA VAL A 130 5.68 -5.12 -28.84
C VAL A 130 5.27 -4.57 -27.47
N TYR A 131 3.98 -4.30 -27.27
CA TYR A 131 3.45 -3.85 -25.98
C TYR A 131 3.51 -4.93 -24.91
N ALA A 132 2.96 -6.11 -25.21
CA ALA A 132 2.83 -7.19 -24.24
C ALA A 132 4.19 -7.71 -23.74
N PHE A 133 5.22 -7.62 -24.58
CA PHE A 133 6.60 -8.04 -24.28
C PHE A 133 7.57 -6.87 -24.11
N SER A 134 7.08 -5.67 -23.78
CA SER A 134 7.95 -4.56 -23.42
C SER A 134 8.93 -4.99 -22.32
N VAL A 135 10.22 -4.69 -22.50
CA VAL A 135 11.25 -4.98 -21.49
C VAL A 135 10.93 -4.33 -20.14
N TYR A 136 10.25 -3.19 -20.15
CA TYR A 136 9.80 -2.52 -18.94
C TYR A 136 8.70 -3.32 -18.21
N HIS A 137 7.71 -3.88 -18.94
CA HIS A 137 6.72 -4.74 -18.32
C HIS A 137 7.37 -5.97 -17.67
N LEU A 138 8.35 -6.59 -18.35
CA LEU A 138 9.08 -7.72 -17.79
C LEU A 138 9.84 -7.33 -16.53
N ARG A 139 10.43 -6.13 -16.46
CA ARG A 139 11.02 -5.58 -15.22
C ARG A 139 10.01 -5.48 -14.06
N VAL A 140 8.77 -5.06 -14.34
CA VAL A 140 7.69 -4.98 -13.34
C VAL A 140 7.30 -6.38 -12.84
N LEU A 141 7.32 -7.38 -13.73
CA LEU A 141 7.11 -8.77 -13.34
C LEU A 141 8.27 -9.29 -12.48
N SER A 142 9.51 -9.09 -12.93
CA SER A 142 10.74 -9.43 -12.23
C SER A 142 11.89 -8.55 -12.74
N PRO A 143 12.70 -7.93 -11.87
CA PRO A 143 12.88 -8.24 -10.45
C PRO A 143 11.90 -7.57 -9.48
N GLU A 144 10.99 -6.70 -9.93
CA GLU A 144 10.11 -5.99 -8.99
C GLU A 144 9.09 -6.91 -8.28
N GLY A 145 8.65 -7.98 -8.94
CA GLY A 145 7.67 -8.90 -8.37
C GLY A 145 6.28 -8.29 -8.18
N ASN A 146 5.99 -7.13 -8.77
CA ASN A 146 4.75 -6.39 -8.55
C ASN A 146 3.63 -6.92 -9.45
N PHE A 147 3.17 -8.12 -9.10
CA PHE A 147 2.12 -8.89 -9.76
C PHE A 147 0.87 -8.08 -10.15
N PRO A 148 0.20 -7.34 -9.23
CA PRO A 148 -1.01 -6.60 -9.56
C PRO A 148 -0.74 -5.42 -10.49
N ARG A 149 0.41 -4.74 -10.37
CA ARG A 149 0.80 -3.69 -11.31
C ARG A 149 1.10 -4.27 -12.69
N PHE A 150 1.84 -5.39 -12.78
CA PHE A 150 2.07 -6.09 -14.04
C PHE A 150 0.75 -6.48 -14.73
N PHE A 151 -0.20 -7.00 -13.95
CA PHE A 151 -1.54 -7.32 -14.46
C PHE A 151 -2.22 -6.05 -14.97
N ALA A 152 -2.22 -4.97 -14.19
CA ALA A 152 -2.90 -3.73 -14.52
C ALA A 152 -2.30 -3.00 -15.74
N ILE A 153 -0.97 -2.93 -15.87
CA ILE A 153 -0.33 -2.30 -17.04
C ILE A 153 -0.69 -3.07 -18.31
N ASN A 154 -0.74 -4.40 -18.29
CA ASN A 154 -1.22 -5.15 -19.45
C ASN A 154 -2.72 -4.92 -19.75
N LEU A 155 -3.53 -4.54 -18.77
CA LEU A 155 -4.93 -4.13 -18.98
C LEU A 155 -5.07 -2.66 -19.41
N ALA A 156 -4.01 -1.84 -19.36
CA ALA A 156 -4.09 -0.41 -19.61
C ALA A 156 -4.64 0.00 -21.01
N PRO A 157 -4.45 -0.76 -22.10
CA PRO A 157 -5.09 -0.43 -23.38
C PRO A 157 -6.62 -0.46 -23.31
N LEU A 158 -7.21 -1.25 -22.41
CA LEU A 158 -8.66 -1.26 -22.15
C LEU A 158 -9.14 0.08 -21.57
N PHE A 159 -8.30 0.79 -20.82
CA PHE A 159 -8.61 2.12 -20.29
C PHE A 159 -8.82 3.13 -21.43
N ILE A 160 -7.94 3.12 -22.43
CA ILE A 160 -8.04 4.01 -23.60
C ILE A 160 -9.19 3.58 -24.52
N LEU A 161 -9.39 2.27 -24.71
CA LEU A 161 -10.56 1.74 -25.42
C LEU A 161 -11.87 2.17 -24.77
N ALA A 162 -11.96 2.15 -23.44
CA ALA A 162 -13.16 2.58 -22.71
C ALA A 162 -13.53 4.02 -23.06
N LEU A 163 -12.54 4.91 -23.19
CA LEU A 163 -12.76 6.31 -23.56
C LEU A 163 -13.25 6.45 -25.01
N LEU A 164 -12.64 5.71 -25.95
CA LEU A 164 -13.11 5.69 -27.33
C LEU A 164 -14.54 5.13 -27.42
N TYR A 165 -14.89 4.14 -26.61
CA TYR A 165 -16.21 3.50 -26.61
C TYR A 165 -17.30 4.36 -25.96
N ILE A 166 -16.96 5.20 -24.96
CA ILE A 166 -17.87 6.21 -24.42
C ILE A 166 -18.30 7.20 -25.52
N THR A 167 -17.44 7.44 -26.50
CA THR A 167 -17.78 8.29 -27.66
C THR A 167 -18.55 7.56 -28.77
N ARG A 168 -19.09 6.37 -28.52
CA ARG A 168 -20.02 5.73 -29.46
C ARG A 168 -21.45 6.08 -29.08
N LYS A 169 -22.30 6.42 -30.05
CA LYS A 169 -23.74 6.67 -29.85
C LYS A 169 -24.53 5.38 -29.57
N ASN A 170 -24.06 4.57 -28.62
CA ASN A 170 -24.64 3.27 -28.27
C ASN A 170 -24.27 2.90 -26.83
N TRP A 171 -25.28 2.82 -25.96
CA TRP A 171 -25.15 2.55 -24.53
C TRP A 171 -24.44 1.22 -24.20
N ARG A 172 -24.50 0.22 -25.10
CA ARG A 172 -23.81 -1.07 -24.89
C ARG A 172 -22.30 -0.88 -24.83
N TYR A 173 -21.77 0.05 -25.62
CA TYR A 173 -20.36 0.42 -25.56
C TYR A 173 -20.04 1.20 -24.28
N ALA A 174 -20.96 2.00 -23.77
CA ALA A 174 -20.80 2.65 -22.46
C ALA A 174 -20.74 1.63 -21.31
N VAL A 175 -21.59 0.60 -21.33
CA VAL A 175 -21.52 -0.51 -20.36
C VAL A 175 -20.19 -1.26 -20.49
N LEU A 176 -19.77 -1.60 -21.72
CA LEU A 176 -18.48 -2.23 -21.96
C LEU A 176 -17.30 -1.37 -21.48
N SER A 177 -17.35 -0.05 -21.69
CA SER A 177 -16.39 0.89 -21.12
C SER A 177 -16.37 0.85 -19.60
N GLY A 178 -17.54 0.79 -18.95
CA GLY A 178 -17.63 0.62 -17.52
C GLY A 178 -17.01 -0.67 -17.01
N LEU A 179 -17.19 -1.78 -17.74
CA LEU A 179 -16.53 -3.06 -17.42
C LEU A 179 -15.01 -2.97 -17.56
N PHE A 180 -14.50 -2.32 -18.62
CA PHE A 180 -13.07 -2.08 -18.80
C PHE A 180 -12.48 -1.21 -17.67
N LEU A 181 -13.17 -0.13 -17.30
CA LEU A 181 -12.76 0.73 -16.19
C LEU A 181 -12.77 -0.04 -14.86
N ALA A 182 -13.81 -0.82 -14.57
CA ALA A 182 -13.85 -1.69 -13.39
C ALA A 182 -12.68 -2.68 -13.37
N ALA A 183 -12.37 -3.32 -14.51
CA ALA A 183 -11.28 -4.28 -14.59
C ALA A 183 -9.92 -3.62 -14.30
N VAL A 184 -9.62 -2.47 -14.90
CA VAL A 184 -8.38 -1.72 -14.63
C VAL A 184 -8.34 -1.26 -13.17
N GLY A 185 -9.48 -0.83 -12.60
CA GLY A 185 -9.54 -0.21 -11.28
C GLY A 185 -9.37 -1.24 -10.17
N LEU A 186 -10.02 -2.40 -10.34
CA LEU A 186 -9.85 -3.55 -9.46
C LEU A 186 -8.50 -4.26 -9.67
N ALA A 187 -7.78 -4.01 -10.77
CA ALA A 187 -6.42 -4.52 -10.97
C ALA A 187 -5.38 -3.69 -10.20
N HIS A 188 -5.37 -2.36 -10.38
CA HIS A 188 -4.46 -1.48 -9.64
C HIS A 188 -4.91 0.00 -9.71
N HIS A 189 -5.26 0.59 -8.56
CA HIS A 189 -5.88 1.92 -8.49
C HIS A 189 -4.96 3.06 -8.95
N THR A 190 -3.64 2.94 -8.84
CA THR A 190 -2.73 4.03 -9.27
C THR A 190 -2.74 4.28 -10.78
N LEU A 191 -3.15 3.29 -11.59
CA LEU A 191 -3.27 3.48 -13.04
C LEU A 191 -4.36 4.48 -13.40
N PHE A 192 -5.42 4.60 -12.60
CA PHE A 192 -6.44 5.63 -12.84
C PHE A 192 -5.87 7.04 -12.75
N VAL A 193 -4.97 7.27 -11.79
CA VAL A 193 -4.33 8.58 -11.63
C VAL A 193 -3.30 8.79 -12.74
N SER A 194 -2.43 7.80 -12.98
CA SER A 194 -1.37 7.97 -13.98
C SER A 194 -1.91 8.05 -15.41
N PHE A 195 -2.69 7.06 -15.87
CA PHE A 195 -3.28 7.08 -17.21
C PHE A 195 -4.39 8.13 -17.35
N GLY A 196 -5.14 8.43 -16.28
CA GLY A 196 -6.16 9.49 -16.31
C GLY A 196 -5.58 10.86 -16.66
N LEU A 197 -4.41 11.21 -16.08
CA LEU A 197 -3.69 12.43 -16.47
C LEU A 197 -3.23 12.37 -17.93
N MET A 198 -2.65 11.24 -18.37
CA MET A 198 -2.15 11.09 -19.74
C MET A 198 -3.25 11.16 -20.80
N VAL A 199 -4.46 10.72 -20.45
CA VAL A 199 -5.63 10.77 -21.33
C VAL A 199 -6.04 12.18 -21.71
N THR A 200 -5.77 13.18 -20.86
CA THR A 200 -6.12 14.58 -21.17
C THR A 200 -5.50 15.06 -22.48
N PHE A 201 -4.31 14.54 -22.84
CA PHE A 201 -3.62 14.84 -24.08
C PHE A 201 -4.30 14.23 -25.33
N PHE A 202 -5.17 13.23 -25.17
CA PHE A 202 -5.91 12.60 -26.27
C PHE A 202 -7.26 13.27 -26.56
N LEU A 203 -7.74 14.17 -25.68
CA LEU A 203 -9.04 14.83 -25.84
C LEU A 203 -9.18 15.57 -27.18
N PRO A 204 -8.16 16.32 -27.68
CA PRO A 204 -8.26 16.97 -28.99
C PRO A 204 -8.44 15.98 -30.15
N TYR A 205 -7.75 14.84 -30.10
CA TYR A 205 -7.89 13.76 -31.09
C TYR A 205 -9.30 13.15 -31.05
N ILE A 206 -9.79 12.84 -29.85
CA ILE A 206 -11.13 12.26 -29.66
C ILE A 206 -12.21 13.24 -30.16
N TRP A 207 -12.08 14.51 -29.82
CA TRP A 207 -13.04 15.55 -30.21
C TRP A 207 -13.20 15.64 -31.73
N ILE A 208 -12.08 15.69 -32.46
CA ILE A 208 -12.12 15.86 -33.93
C ILE A 208 -12.59 14.61 -34.68
N THR A 209 -12.28 13.42 -34.15
CA THR A 209 -12.59 12.14 -34.82
C THR A 209 -13.99 11.64 -34.55
N ARG A 210 -14.57 12.00 -33.40
CA ARG A 210 -15.87 11.46 -32.96
C ARG A 210 -17.00 12.46 -33.08
N ARG A 211 -16.72 13.77 -32.97
CA ARG A 211 -17.69 14.89 -33.13
C ARG A 211 -19.08 14.63 -32.52
N ASN A 212 -19.11 14.04 -31.33
CA ASN A 212 -20.39 13.79 -30.66
C ASN A 212 -20.88 15.01 -29.92
N GLU A 213 -22.19 15.03 -29.68
CA GLU A 213 -22.80 15.97 -28.75
C GLU A 213 -22.28 15.72 -27.33
N ILE A 214 -21.99 16.81 -26.61
CA ILE A 214 -21.51 16.74 -25.22
C ILE A 214 -22.51 15.97 -24.34
N ARG A 215 -23.82 16.09 -24.63
CA ARG A 215 -24.89 15.36 -23.96
C ARG A 215 -24.72 13.85 -24.07
N ASP A 216 -24.43 13.33 -25.26
CA ASP A 216 -24.27 11.90 -25.49
C ASP A 216 -23.02 11.36 -24.78
N ILE A 217 -21.92 12.12 -24.81
CA ILE A 217 -20.69 11.78 -24.07
C ILE A 217 -20.97 11.75 -22.57
N ALA A 218 -21.67 12.75 -22.04
CA ALA A 218 -22.00 12.83 -20.62
C ALA A 218 -22.89 11.66 -20.17
N LEU A 219 -23.91 11.30 -20.96
CA LEU A 219 -24.77 10.16 -20.68
C LEU A 219 -23.99 8.84 -20.69
N ASN A 220 -23.17 8.61 -21.70
CA ASN A 220 -22.35 7.41 -21.78
C ASN A 220 -21.30 7.34 -20.68
N LEU A 221 -20.71 8.48 -20.29
CA LEU A 221 -19.79 8.55 -19.16
C LEU A 221 -20.51 8.22 -17.85
N PHE A 222 -21.74 8.70 -17.68
CA PHE A 222 -22.57 8.35 -16.53
C PHE A 222 -22.86 6.84 -16.49
N ILE A 223 -23.29 6.25 -17.60
CA ILE A 223 -23.56 4.80 -17.70
C ILE A 223 -22.28 3.99 -17.41
N ALA A 224 -21.14 4.37 -17.99
CA ALA A 224 -19.86 3.73 -17.75
C ALA A 224 -19.44 3.86 -16.29
N GLY A 225 -19.61 5.04 -15.70
CA GLY A 225 -19.30 5.31 -14.29
C GLY A 225 -20.16 4.49 -13.33
N VAL A 226 -21.48 4.44 -13.54
CA VAL A 226 -22.41 3.60 -12.77
C VAL A 226 -22.06 2.13 -12.91
N THR A 227 -21.76 1.66 -14.12
CA THR A 227 -21.34 0.27 -14.36
C THR A 227 -20.04 -0.05 -13.62
N ALA A 228 -19.01 0.79 -13.79
CA ALA A 228 -17.72 0.60 -13.14
C ALA A 228 -17.85 0.60 -11.62
N PHE A 229 -18.59 1.55 -11.07
CA PHE A 229 -18.85 1.64 -9.64
C PHE A 229 -19.63 0.43 -9.13
N SER A 230 -20.70 0.01 -9.82
CA SER A 230 -21.51 -1.14 -9.39
C SER A 230 -20.67 -2.41 -9.29
N ILE A 231 -19.84 -2.70 -10.31
CA ILE A 231 -18.96 -3.88 -10.33
C ILE A 231 -17.86 -3.80 -9.27
N SER A 232 -17.32 -2.61 -8.99
CA SER A 232 -16.19 -2.43 -8.08
C SER A 232 -16.60 -2.04 -6.65
N SER A 233 -17.88 -1.78 -6.40
CA SER A 233 -18.41 -1.22 -5.14
C SER A 233 -18.05 -2.04 -3.91
N PHE A 234 -18.07 -3.38 -4.02
CA PHE A 234 -17.73 -4.30 -2.93
C PHE A 234 -16.32 -4.06 -2.36
N TRP A 235 -15.41 -3.49 -3.16
CA TRP A 235 -14.05 -3.16 -2.74
C TRP A 235 -13.84 -1.66 -2.58
N VAL A 236 -14.29 -0.86 -3.56
CA VAL A 236 -14.07 0.61 -3.57
C VAL A 236 -14.73 1.29 -2.38
N LEU A 237 -15.96 0.91 -2.04
CA LEU A 237 -16.70 1.56 -0.96
C LEU A 237 -16.02 1.35 0.41
N PRO A 238 -15.74 0.10 0.86
CA PRO A 238 -15.05 -0.08 2.14
C PRO A 238 -13.63 0.47 2.11
N PHE A 239 -12.91 0.39 0.98
CA PHE A 239 -11.59 1.04 0.85
C PHE A 239 -11.67 2.54 1.14
N LEU A 240 -12.61 3.26 0.51
CA LEU A 240 -12.74 4.71 0.67
C LEU A 240 -13.16 5.11 2.09
N LEU A 241 -14.04 4.33 2.72
CA LEU A 241 -14.52 4.56 4.08
C LEU A 241 -13.45 4.26 5.13
N GLU A 242 -12.61 3.23 4.92
CA GLU A 242 -11.66 2.74 5.91
C GLU A 242 -10.21 3.17 5.67
N LYS A 243 -9.88 3.81 4.53
CA LYS A 243 -8.48 4.21 4.21
C LYS A 243 -7.82 5.12 5.27
N GLY A 244 -8.61 5.78 6.12
CA GLY A 244 -8.11 6.56 7.25
C GLY A 244 -7.45 5.71 8.34
N ASN A 245 -7.78 4.42 8.40
CA ASN A 245 -7.22 3.45 9.33
C ASN A 245 -5.96 2.75 8.80
N ALA A 246 -5.55 3.04 7.56
CA ALA A 246 -4.40 2.41 6.91
C ALA A 246 -3.14 3.27 7.04
N HIS A 247 -1.98 2.63 7.16
CA HIS A 247 -0.69 3.29 7.27
C HIS A 247 -0.06 3.60 5.89
N PHE A 248 -0.73 4.46 5.11
CA PHE A 248 -0.17 4.99 3.86
C PHE A 248 0.95 6.00 4.15
N LEU A 249 2.14 5.78 3.59
CA LEU A 249 3.18 6.80 3.60
C LEU A 249 2.94 7.83 2.50
N LYS A 250 3.23 9.08 2.81
CA LYS A 250 3.37 10.15 1.83
C LYS A 250 4.81 10.14 1.31
N GLU A 251 5.10 9.16 0.46
CA GLU A 251 6.46 8.81 0.05
C GLU A 251 7.19 9.99 -0.61
N ASN A 252 6.47 10.80 -1.41
CA ASN A 252 7.04 11.99 -2.06
C ASN A 252 7.33 13.16 -1.10
N ARG A 253 6.84 13.10 0.15
CA ARG A 253 7.15 14.07 1.21
C ARG A 253 8.34 13.68 2.07
N ILE A 254 8.77 12.42 1.99
CA ILE A 254 9.91 11.91 2.73
C ILE A 254 11.10 11.95 1.78
N GLU A 255 12.03 12.89 1.99
CA GLU A 255 13.07 13.24 1.01
C GLU A 255 13.89 12.03 0.50
N TYR A 256 14.30 11.13 1.41
CA TYR A 256 15.07 9.95 1.02
C TYR A 256 14.25 8.95 0.19
N LEU A 257 12.96 8.76 0.52
CA LEU A 257 12.06 7.89 -0.27
C LEU A 257 11.76 8.54 -1.61
N PHE A 258 11.48 9.84 -1.64
CA PHE A 258 11.25 10.57 -2.87
C PHE A 258 12.43 10.45 -3.82
N LYS A 259 13.66 10.62 -3.32
CA LYS A 259 14.90 10.41 -4.09
C LYS A 259 15.05 8.96 -4.56
N PHE A 260 14.83 7.98 -3.69
CA PHE A 260 14.93 6.56 -4.02
C PHE A 260 13.91 6.12 -5.09
N GLN A 261 12.72 6.68 -5.04
CA GLN A 261 11.62 6.41 -5.97
C GLN A 261 11.69 7.26 -7.26
N SER A 262 12.67 8.15 -7.38
CA SER A 262 12.87 8.99 -8.57
C SER A 262 13.80 8.34 -9.57
N ILE A 263 13.53 8.52 -10.87
CA ILE A 263 14.32 7.92 -11.93
C ILE A 263 15.35 8.93 -12.46
N LYS A 264 16.62 8.51 -12.57
CA LYS A 264 17.61 9.29 -13.34
C LYS A 264 17.32 9.16 -14.83
N PHE A 265 17.38 10.26 -15.58
CA PHE A 265 17.10 10.24 -17.02
C PHE A 265 17.91 9.20 -17.80
N SER A 266 19.19 9.00 -17.46
CA SER A 266 20.05 7.97 -18.06
C SER A 266 19.48 6.56 -17.93
N ASN A 267 18.81 6.24 -16.82
CA ASN A 267 18.27 4.92 -16.54
C ASN A 267 17.00 4.61 -17.35
N ILE A 268 16.37 5.62 -17.97
CA ILE A 268 15.27 5.44 -18.92
C ILE A 268 15.83 5.02 -20.29
N LEU A 269 16.98 5.59 -20.66
CA LEU A 269 17.59 5.48 -21.99
C LEU A 269 18.55 4.29 -22.10
N ILE A 270 19.29 3.97 -21.06
CA ILE A 270 20.39 3.01 -21.09
C ILE A 270 20.13 1.92 -20.06
N HIS A 271 20.22 0.67 -20.50
CA HIS A 271 20.17 -0.47 -19.60
C HIS A 271 21.47 -0.61 -18.81
N SER A 272 21.39 -0.58 -17.48
CA SER A 272 22.52 -0.86 -16.59
C SER A 272 22.45 -2.26 -15.98
N ASP A 273 21.26 -2.69 -15.61
CA ASP A 273 21.00 -3.91 -14.86
C ASP A 273 19.48 -4.25 -14.90
N PRO A 274 19.05 -5.45 -14.46
CA PRO A 274 17.64 -5.84 -14.47
C PRO A 274 16.67 -4.91 -13.71
N TRP A 275 17.14 -4.19 -12.68
CA TRP A 275 16.35 -3.22 -11.91
C TRP A 275 16.21 -1.86 -12.58
N SER A 276 17.03 -1.56 -13.59
CA SER A 276 17.00 -0.32 -14.35
C SER A 276 15.61 -0.02 -14.94
N PHE A 277 15.35 1.27 -15.19
CA PHE A 277 14.06 1.75 -15.73
C PHE A 277 14.07 1.86 -17.26
N TYR A 278 14.93 1.07 -17.91
CA TYR A 278 15.16 1.10 -19.35
C TYR A 278 13.88 0.76 -20.12
N GLN A 279 13.55 1.56 -21.13
CA GLN A 279 12.30 1.43 -21.89
C GLN A 279 12.42 0.58 -23.17
N GLY A 280 13.63 0.13 -23.54
CA GLY A 280 13.85 -0.73 -24.70
C GLY A 280 14.02 0.03 -26.03
N LEU A 281 14.45 -0.69 -27.07
CA LEU A 281 14.51 -0.24 -28.46
C LEU A 281 13.14 0.16 -29.00
N ALA A 282 12.07 -0.44 -28.47
CA ALA A 282 10.69 -0.04 -28.73
C ALA A 282 10.45 1.45 -28.46
N PHE A 283 11.08 2.02 -27.43
CA PHE A 283 10.94 3.43 -27.07
C PHE A 283 11.49 4.35 -28.15
N TYR A 284 12.71 4.10 -28.61
CA TYR A 284 13.35 4.89 -29.65
C TYR A 284 12.57 4.84 -30.98
N MET A 285 12.17 3.63 -31.39
CA MET A 285 11.34 3.44 -32.58
C MET A 285 9.97 4.09 -32.42
N GLY A 286 9.40 4.01 -31.22
CA GLY A 286 8.15 4.64 -30.83
C GLY A 286 8.20 6.17 -30.99
N ILE A 287 9.26 6.82 -30.51
CA ILE A 287 9.45 8.28 -30.68
C ILE A 287 9.50 8.64 -32.15
N ILE A 288 10.26 7.90 -32.98
CA ILE A 288 10.33 8.17 -34.43
C ILE A 288 8.95 8.02 -35.06
N GLY A 289 8.19 6.99 -34.69
CA GLY A 289 6.81 6.82 -35.15
C GLY A 289 5.84 7.91 -34.70
N ILE A 290 6.00 8.43 -33.49
CA ILE A 290 5.24 9.60 -33.00
C ILE A 290 5.58 10.84 -33.84
N VAL A 291 6.86 11.06 -34.17
CA VAL A 291 7.29 12.14 -35.08
C VAL A 291 6.68 11.95 -36.48
N VAL A 292 6.62 10.73 -36.98
CA VAL A 292 5.91 10.41 -38.25
C VAL A 292 4.46 10.86 -38.19
N LEU A 293 3.73 10.58 -37.11
CA LEU A 293 2.34 11.03 -36.94
C LEU A 293 2.23 12.56 -36.93
N LEU A 294 3.18 13.27 -36.31
CA LEU A 294 3.21 14.73 -36.24
C LEU A 294 3.40 15.41 -37.60
N VAL A 295 4.07 14.74 -38.55
CA VAL A 295 4.30 15.28 -39.89
C VAL A 295 3.27 14.82 -40.94
N LYS A 296 2.30 13.98 -40.55
CA LYS A 296 1.19 13.59 -41.43
C LYS A 296 0.36 14.81 -41.84
N LYS A 297 -0.21 14.78 -43.04
CA LYS A 297 -1.05 15.89 -43.54
C LYS A 297 -2.39 15.94 -42.82
N GLU A 298 -2.94 14.76 -42.56
CA GLU A 298 -4.22 14.57 -41.92
C GLU A 298 -4.18 15.09 -40.48
N LYS A 299 -5.16 15.94 -40.13
CA LYS A 299 -5.22 16.60 -38.81
C LYS A 299 -5.41 15.61 -37.64
N PRO A 300 -6.27 14.57 -37.73
CA PRO A 300 -6.42 13.60 -36.65
C PRO A 300 -5.11 12.89 -36.28
N GLU A 301 -4.32 12.47 -37.26
CA GLU A 301 -3.06 11.75 -37.09
C GLU A 301 -2.03 12.63 -36.38
N ARG A 302 -1.95 13.91 -36.76
CA ARG A 302 -1.13 14.90 -36.05
C ARG A 302 -1.54 15.09 -34.60
N LEU A 303 -2.85 15.15 -34.33
CA LEU A 303 -3.35 15.29 -32.96
C LEU A 303 -3.11 14.02 -32.13
N LEU A 304 -3.18 12.84 -32.74
CA LEU A 304 -2.78 11.59 -32.08
C LEU A 304 -1.29 11.61 -31.73
N GLY A 305 -0.42 11.99 -32.68
CA GLY A 305 1.01 12.15 -32.45
C GLY A 305 1.33 13.17 -31.35
N ALA A 306 0.67 14.33 -31.38
CA ALA A 306 0.83 15.37 -30.35
C ALA A 306 0.37 14.89 -28.97
N GLY A 307 -0.75 14.16 -28.91
CA GLY A 307 -1.25 13.57 -27.67
C GLY A 307 -0.28 12.56 -27.07
N LEU A 308 0.22 11.63 -27.89
CA LEU A 308 1.22 10.64 -27.49
C LEU A 308 2.52 11.29 -27.00
N LEU A 309 3.00 12.31 -27.71
CA LEU A 309 4.21 13.04 -27.33
C LEU A 309 4.03 13.79 -26.00
N GLY A 310 2.96 14.58 -25.87
CA GLY A 310 2.68 15.35 -24.66
C GLY A 310 2.51 14.46 -23.43
N ALA A 311 1.79 13.35 -23.58
CA ALA A 311 1.63 12.37 -22.51
C ALA A 311 2.97 11.70 -22.15
N SER A 312 3.77 11.26 -23.14
CA SER A 312 5.07 10.64 -22.88
C SER A 312 6.06 11.59 -22.19
N LEU A 313 6.11 12.85 -22.62
CA LEU A 313 6.96 13.87 -22.00
C LEU A 313 6.53 14.16 -20.56
N THR A 314 5.22 14.23 -20.29
CA THR A 314 4.68 14.43 -18.93
C THR A 314 4.97 13.23 -18.04
N ALA A 315 4.78 12.00 -18.55
CA ALA A 315 5.12 10.78 -17.85
C ALA A 315 6.61 10.72 -17.47
N ILE A 316 7.49 11.03 -18.43
CA ILE A 316 8.94 11.10 -18.19
C ILE A 316 9.24 12.17 -17.13
N LEU A 317 8.75 13.40 -17.31
CA LEU A 317 8.97 14.53 -16.39
C LEU A 317 8.60 14.18 -14.95
N LEU A 318 7.41 13.63 -14.73
CA LEU A 318 6.93 13.24 -13.40
C LEU A 318 7.70 12.05 -12.83
N SER A 319 8.26 11.19 -13.69
CA SER A 319 9.08 10.05 -13.26
C SER A 319 10.48 10.43 -12.80
N LEU A 320 11.00 11.55 -13.30
CA LEU A 320 12.30 12.07 -12.87
C LEU A 320 12.27 12.53 -11.41
N GLY A 321 11.11 12.96 -10.91
CA GLY A 321 10.89 13.34 -9.52
C GLY A 321 12.00 14.26 -8.99
N TYR A 322 12.72 13.81 -7.97
CA TYR A 322 13.86 14.48 -7.35
C TYR A 322 14.96 14.90 -8.35
N TYR A 323 15.20 14.10 -9.39
CA TYR A 323 16.21 14.37 -10.42
C TYR A 323 15.70 15.24 -11.57
N GLY A 324 14.40 15.58 -11.57
CA GLY A 324 13.77 16.38 -12.60
C GLY A 324 13.88 17.89 -12.34
N PRO A 325 13.55 18.72 -13.34
CA PRO A 325 13.53 20.18 -13.19
C PRO A 325 12.34 20.70 -12.35
N THR A 326 11.30 19.87 -12.15
CA THR A 326 10.05 20.27 -11.48
C THR A 326 9.61 19.29 -10.39
N PRO A 327 10.46 18.98 -9.38
CA PRO A 327 10.14 17.99 -8.33
C PRO A 327 8.91 18.36 -7.50
N PHE A 328 8.56 19.66 -7.44
CA PHE A 328 7.39 20.15 -6.71
C PHE A 328 6.07 19.62 -7.27
N LEU A 329 6.00 19.21 -8.56
CA LEU A 329 4.79 18.64 -9.14
C LEU A 329 4.40 17.34 -8.45
N ASN A 330 5.37 16.49 -8.08
CA ASN A 330 5.12 15.25 -7.36
C ASN A 330 4.60 15.45 -5.93
N ARG A 331 4.54 16.69 -5.45
CA ARG A 331 4.01 17.05 -4.12
C ARG A 331 2.62 17.69 -4.19
N LEU A 332 2.10 17.92 -5.39
CA LEU A 332 0.74 18.44 -5.58
C LEU A 332 -0.31 17.40 -5.15
N PRO A 333 -1.52 17.83 -4.73
CA PRO A 333 -2.62 16.92 -4.46
C PRO A 333 -2.85 15.94 -5.62
N LEU A 334 -3.23 14.70 -5.31
CA LEU A 334 -3.36 13.56 -6.23
C LEU A 334 -2.03 13.03 -6.81
N LEU A 335 -1.08 13.90 -7.17
CA LEU A 335 0.24 13.47 -7.69
C LEU A 335 1.14 12.91 -6.57
N ASP A 336 1.03 13.45 -5.35
CA ASP A 336 1.69 12.96 -4.12
C ASP A 336 1.31 11.52 -3.75
N MET A 337 0.27 10.96 -4.36
CA MET A 337 -0.17 9.58 -4.14
C MET A 337 0.58 8.57 -5.02
N ILE A 338 1.38 9.05 -5.99
CA ILE A 338 2.02 8.21 -7.00
C ILE A 338 3.54 8.34 -6.86
N PRO A 339 4.24 7.25 -6.49
CA PRO A 339 5.70 7.20 -6.55
C PRO A 339 6.22 7.60 -7.94
N PRO A 340 7.28 8.43 -8.06
CA PRO A 340 7.69 8.99 -9.33
C PRO A 340 7.92 7.92 -10.41
N TRP A 341 8.63 6.86 -10.09
CA TRP A 341 8.90 5.77 -11.04
C TRP A 341 7.66 5.12 -11.66
N ARG A 342 6.46 5.24 -11.06
CA ARG A 342 5.23 4.70 -11.64
C ARG A 342 4.68 5.52 -12.80
N TRP A 343 5.09 6.77 -12.96
CA TRP A 343 4.65 7.60 -14.11
C TRP A 343 5.14 7.05 -15.44
N ILE A 344 6.27 6.34 -15.45
CA ILE A 344 6.86 5.77 -16.67
C ILE A 344 6.04 4.59 -17.23
N ASP A 345 5.04 4.07 -16.49
CA ASP A 345 4.10 3.00 -16.95
C ASP A 345 3.41 3.33 -18.29
N PHE A 346 3.25 4.62 -18.60
CA PHE A 346 2.60 5.06 -19.83
C PHE A 346 3.52 4.94 -21.07
N VAL A 347 4.84 4.97 -20.88
CA VAL A 347 5.80 5.07 -22.01
C VAL A 347 5.79 3.83 -22.91
N PRO A 348 5.75 2.57 -22.40
CA PRO A 348 5.64 1.39 -23.25
C PRO A 348 4.38 1.41 -24.14
N PHE A 349 3.27 1.92 -23.60
CA PHE A 349 2.01 2.05 -24.33
C PHE A 349 2.14 3.01 -25.51
N ALA A 350 2.66 4.21 -25.28
CA ALA A 350 2.87 5.19 -26.35
C ALA A 350 3.89 4.69 -27.38
N SER A 351 4.94 4.02 -26.91
CA SER A 351 6.00 3.45 -27.75
C SER A 351 5.45 2.39 -28.71
N ALA A 352 4.58 1.49 -28.23
CA ALA A 352 3.97 0.47 -29.06
C ALA A 352 3.09 1.05 -30.17
N ILE A 353 2.31 2.11 -29.89
CA ILE A 353 1.53 2.82 -30.92
C ILE A 353 2.47 3.49 -31.93
N GLY A 354 3.54 4.15 -31.44
CA GLY A 354 4.56 4.75 -32.29
C GLY A 354 5.23 3.73 -33.22
N VAL A 355 5.64 2.56 -32.72
CA VAL A 355 6.19 1.47 -33.54
C VAL A 355 5.22 1.07 -34.66
N GLY A 356 3.93 0.97 -34.34
CA GLY A 356 2.89 0.72 -35.32
C GLY A 356 2.81 1.79 -36.42
N ALA A 357 2.87 3.07 -36.04
CA ALA A 357 2.87 4.20 -36.98
C ALA A 357 4.13 4.24 -37.85
N LEU A 358 5.29 3.95 -37.25
CA LEU A 358 6.55 3.89 -37.97
C LEU A 358 6.54 2.78 -39.01
N PHE A 359 5.92 1.64 -38.73
CA PHE A 359 5.80 0.52 -39.67
C PHE A 359 4.94 0.86 -40.90
N GLU A 360 3.91 1.71 -40.77
CA GLU A 360 3.01 2.05 -41.89
C GLU A 360 3.69 2.87 -42.99
N VAL A 361 4.75 3.62 -42.68
CA VAL A 361 5.49 4.44 -43.65
C VAL A 361 6.28 3.60 -44.66
N PRO A 362 7.26 2.76 -44.25
CA PRO A 362 8.02 1.95 -45.19
C PRO A 362 7.13 0.87 -45.81
N SER A 363 6.17 0.30 -45.07
CA SER A 363 5.26 -0.70 -45.65
C SER A 363 4.37 -0.09 -46.75
N GLY A 364 3.93 1.16 -46.63
CA GLY A 364 3.19 1.86 -47.69
C GLY A 364 4.07 2.33 -48.85
N LEU A 365 5.17 3.04 -48.56
CA LEU A 365 6.03 3.64 -49.59
C LEU A 365 6.78 2.61 -50.43
N ILE A 366 7.33 1.56 -49.79
CA ILE A 366 8.16 0.58 -50.47
C ILE A 366 7.30 -0.39 -51.27
N THR A 367 6.12 -0.77 -50.77
CA THR A 367 5.22 -1.62 -51.54
C THR A 367 4.65 -0.88 -52.76
N GLN A 368 4.34 0.41 -52.67
CA GLN A 368 3.87 1.18 -53.83
C GLN A 368 4.89 1.26 -54.97
N LYS A 369 6.20 1.34 -54.66
CA LYS A 369 7.28 1.42 -55.66
C LYS A 369 7.62 0.10 -56.35
N ILE A 370 7.23 -1.05 -55.79
CA ILE A 370 7.54 -2.38 -56.36
C ILE A 370 6.38 -2.77 -57.27
N GLY A 371 6.58 -3.10 -58.55
CA GLY A 371 5.48 -3.45 -59.47
C GLY A 371 4.85 -4.85 -59.25
N ASN A 372 5.60 -5.79 -58.65
CA ASN A 372 5.18 -7.19 -58.50
C ASN A 372 4.55 -7.45 -57.10
N GLY A 373 3.33 -7.98 -57.08
CA GLY A 373 2.56 -8.28 -55.87
C GLY A 373 3.19 -9.27 -54.89
N GLU A 374 3.97 -10.26 -55.37
CA GLU A 374 4.67 -11.20 -54.49
C GLU A 374 5.89 -10.56 -53.83
N LYS A 375 6.68 -9.81 -54.61
CA LYS A 375 7.82 -9.03 -54.08
C LYS A 375 7.37 -7.99 -53.06
N ARG A 376 6.21 -7.35 -53.26
CA ARG A 376 5.58 -6.45 -52.26
C ARG A 376 5.32 -7.16 -50.93
N LYS A 377 4.70 -8.35 -50.98
CA LYS A 377 4.39 -9.14 -49.77
C LYS A 377 5.67 -9.59 -49.06
N ALA A 378 6.69 -10.02 -49.81
CA ALA A 378 7.97 -10.42 -49.24
C ALA A 378 8.66 -9.27 -48.50
N VAL A 379 8.73 -8.08 -49.10
CA VAL A 379 9.37 -6.91 -48.47
C VAL A 379 8.58 -6.44 -47.24
N ALA A 380 7.24 -6.40 -47.31
CA ALA A 380 6.42 -6.08 -46.15
C ALA A 380 6.60 -7.10 -45.01
N GLY A 381 6.77 -8.39 -45.34
CA GLY A 381 7.09 -9.44 -44.38
C GLY A 381 8.45 -9.24 -43.72
N ILE A 382 9.50 -8.92 -44.49
CA ILE A 382 10.84 -8.63 -43.96
C ILE A 382 10.81 -7.42 -43.01
N LEU A 383 10.13 -6.34 -43.41
CA LEU A 383 9.94 -5.18 -42.54
C LEU A 383 9.21 -5.58 -41.25
N LEU A 384 8.12 -6.35 -41.33
CA LEU A 384 7.39 -6.78 -40.16
C LEU A 384 8.28 -7.59 -39.20
N VAL A 385 9.10 -8.50 -39.73
CA VAL A 385 10.07 -9.27 -38.93
C VAL A 385 11.12 -8.36 -38.30
N PHE A 386 11.66 -7.39 -39.04
CA PHE A 386 12.63 -6.42 -38.49
C PHE A 386 12.02 -5.62 -37.33
N PHE A 387 10.84 -5.05 -37.53
CA PHE A 387 10.13 -4.27 -36.53
C PHE A 387 9.66 -5.09 -35.32
N LEU A 388 9.54 -6.41 -35.48
CA LEU A 388 9.23 -7.34 -34.39
C LEU A 388 10.50 -7.75 -33.63
N VAL A 389 11.53 -8.23 -34.33
CA VAL A 389 12.75 -8.80 -33.73
C VAL A 389 13.57 -7.73 -33.00
N LEU A 390 13.68 -6.52 -33.55
CA LEU A 390 14.54 -5.49 -32.97
C LEU A 390 14.08 -5.08 -31.55
N PRO A 391 12.82 -4.66 -31.30
CA PRO A 391 12.32 -4.41 -29.95
C PRO A 391 12.38 -5.62 -29.02
N LEU A 392 12.05 -6.81 -29.54
CA LEU A 392 12.02 -8.04 -28.74
C LEU A 392 13.42 -8.55 -28.38
N SER A 393 14.47 -8.08 -29.07
CA SER A 393 15.84 -8.46 -28.74
C SER A 393 16.22 -8.05 -27.32
N ASP A 394 15.60 -7.00 -26.76
CA ASP A 394 15.84 -6.55 -25.37
C ASP A 394 15.24 -7.46 -24.30
N VAL A 395 14.35 -8.38 -24.67
CA VAL A 395 13.83 -9.39 -23.73
C VAL A 395 14.99 -10.17 -23.09
N ARG A 396 16.09 -10.39 -23.84
CA ARG A 396 17.30 -11.06 -23.34
C ARG A 396 17.88 -10.41 -22.08
N LEU A 397 17.65 -9.11 -21.89
CA LEU A 397 18.14 -8.33 -20.75
C LEU A 397 17.41 -8.68 -19.44
N GLN A 398 16.22 -9.29 -19.52
CA GLN A 398 15.41 -9.69 -18.36
C GLN A 398 15.30 -11.21 -18.19
N VAL A 399 15.80 -12.03 -19.12
CA VAL A 399 15.66 -13.50 -19.04
C VAL A 399 16.22 -14.05 -17.72
N ASN A 400 17.34 -13.52 -17.23
CA ASN A 400 17.95 -14.00 -15.98
C ASN A 400 17.11 -13.66 -14.74
N SER A 401 16.46 -12.49 -14.70
CA SER A 401 15.59 -12.11 -13.58
C SER A 401 14.31 -12.93 -13.55
N LEU A 402 13.88 -13.47 -14.70
CA LEU A 402 12.66 -14.25 -14.82
C LEU A 402 12.77 -15.70 -14.33
N ASN A 403 13.97 -16.22 -14.02
CA ASN A 403 14.12 -17.60 -13.56
C ASN A 403 13.40 -17.84 -12.23
N SER A 404 12.68 -18.95 -12.12
CA SER A 404 12.04 -19.36 -10.87
C SER A 404 13.07 -19.52 -9.75
N GLU A 405 12.60 -19.28 -8.53
CA GLU A 405 13.41 -19.35 -7.32
C GLU A 405 12.89 -20.45 -6.39
N ASP A 406 13.77 -20.99 -5.54
CA ASP A 406 13.38 -21.89 -4.47
C ASP A 406 13.75 -21.31 -3.09
N PHE A 407 13.08 -21.83 -2.07
CA PHE A 407 13.52 -21.65 -0.68
C PHE A 407 14.67 -22.63 -0.39
N PRO A 408 15.71 -22.25 0.38
CA PRO A 408 16.75 -23.19 0.77
C PRO A 408 16.17 -24.36 1.54
N GLY A 409 16.75 -25.53 1.32
CA GLY A 409 16.39 -26.75 2.06
C GLY A 409 16.50 -26.56 3.57
N ASP A 410 17.58 -25.92 4.04
CA ASP A 410 17.80 -25.65 5.47
C ASP A 410 16.70 -24.77 6.08
N TYR A 411 16.32 -23.70 5.38
CA TYR A 411 15.26 -22.82 5.85
C TYR A 411 13.89 -23.52 5.85
N LEU A 412 13.61 -24.33 4.82
CA LEU A 412 12.42 -25.18 4.78
C LEU A 412 12.41 -26.21 5.92
N ALA A 413 13.56 -26.76 6.32
CA ALA A 413 13.66 -27.68 7.44
C ALA A 413 13.24 -27.02 8.77
N VAL A 414 13.68 -25.77 9.01
CA VAL A 414 13.24 -24.99 10.17
C VAL A 414 11.74 -24.71 10.14
N LEU A 415 11.18 -24.31 8.99
CA LEU A 415 9.73 -24.10 8.86
C LEU A 415 8.93 -25.40 9.04
N ASN A 416 9.47 -26.53 8.58
CA ASN A 416 8.86 -27.85 8.79
C ASN A 416 8.87 -28.27 10.26
N TYR A 417 9.90 -27.89 11.03
CA TYR A 417 9.90 -28.09 12.49
C TYR A 417 8.73 -27.34 13.13
N ILE A 418 8.54 -26.07 12.80
CA ILE A 418 7.44 -25.23 13.28
C ILE A 418 6.08 -25.82 12.88
N LYS A 419 5.97 -26.33 11.65
CA LYS A 419 4.75 -26.97 11.13
C LYS A 419 4.31 -28.19 11.94
N ASN A 420 5.26 -28.95 12.46
CA ASN A 420 5.01 -30.16 13.24
C ASN A 420 4.61 -29.89 14.69
N ASP A 421 4.62 -28.63 15.13
CA ASP A 421 4.11 -28.25 16.45
C ASP A 421 2.57 -28.18 16.41
N ASN A 422 1.91 -29.11 17.11
CA ASN A 422 0.45 -29.18 17.16
C ASN A 422 -0.21 -28.15 18.10
N SER A 423 0.57 -27.40 18.89
CA SER A 423 0.00 -26.41 19.79
C SER A 423 -0.51 -25.18 19.01
N THR A 424 -1.49 -24.48 19.59
CA THR A 424 -2.14 -23.29 19.01
C THR A 424 -1.96 -22.09 19.93
N GLY A 425 -2.46 -20.92 19.49
CA GLY A 425 -2.38 -19.70 20.30
C GLY A 425 -0.95 -19.21 20.46
N TRP A 426 -0.19 -19.14 19.37
CA TRP A 426 1.10 -18.45 19.30
C TRP A 426 1.45 -18.06 17.86
N ARG A 427 2.46 -17.20 17.69
CA ARG A 427 3.07 -16.83 16.41
C ARG A 427 4.56 -17.12 16.39
N PHE A 428 5.12 -17.23 15.19
CA PHE A 428 6.56 -17.17 15.00
C PHE A 428 6.99 -15.84 14.39
N TYR A 429 8.23 -15.44 14.63
CA TYR A 429 8.79 -14.17 14.17
C TYR A 429 10.18 -14.39 13.58
N GLN A 430 10.55 -13.60 12.57
CA GLN A 430 11.74 -13.84 11.77
C GLN A 430 12.53 -12.53 11.60
N PRO A 431 13.09 -11.98 12.69
CA PRO A 431 13.81 -10.74 12.62
C PRO A 431 15.03 -10.90 11.74
N ALA A 432 15.06 -10.12 10.65
CA ALA A 432 16.25 -9.88 9.86
C ALA A 432 16.93 -11.14 9.30
N VAL A 433 16.14 -12.10 8.80
CA VAL A 433 16.67 -13.25 8.07
C VAL A 433 17.29 -12.76 6.74
N ALA A 434 18.60 -12.91 6.55
CA ALA A 434 19.32 -12.34 5.41
C ALA A 434 18.84 -12.93 4.08
N ILE A 435 18.53 -14.23 4.03
CA ILE A 435 17.95 -14.78 2.79
C ILE A 435 16.57 -14.17 2.45
N THR A 436 15.91 -13.56 3.42
CA THR A 436 14.63 -12.89 3.26
C THR A 436 14.77 -11.39 3.00
N HIS A 437 15.89 -10.91 2.41
CA HIS A 437 16.01 -9.54 1.87
C HIS A 437 14.92 -9.22 0.82
N GLY A 438 13.65 -9.12 1.22
CA GLY A 438 12.46 -9.00 0.39
C GLY A 438 11.21 -9.65 0.99
N CYS A 439 10.18 -9.84 0.18
CA CYS A 439 8.87 -10.32 0.63
C CYS A 439 8.76 -11.82 0.99
N ARG A 440 9.84 -12.60 0.98
CA ARG A 440 9.80 -14.07 1.17
C ARG A 440 9.17 -14.49 2.50
N VAL A 441 9.46 -13.77 3.59
CA VAL A 441 8.84 -13.99 4.92
C VAL A 441 7.32 -14.04 4.85
N ALA A 442 6.71 -13.28 3.93
CA ALA A 442 5.28 -13.16 3.81
C ALA A 442 4.59 -14.44 3.34
N TYR A 443 5.33 -15.36 2.69
CA TYR A 443 4.80 -16.66 2.28
C TYR A 443 5.06 -17.77 3.31
N THR A 444 5.86 -17.51 4.35
CA THR A 444 6.19 -18.52 5.36
C THR A 444 4.98 -19.06 6.13
N PRO A 445 3.90 -18.30 6.40
CA PRO A 445 2.69 -18.88 6.99
C PRO A 445 2.06 -19.97 6.11
N ALA A 446 2.17 -19.83 4.78
CA ALA A 446 1.67 -20.84 3.84
C ALA A 446 2.50 -22.12 3.86
N LEU A 447 3.80 -22.03 4.16
CA LEU A 447 4.72 -23.15 4.27
C LEU A 447 4.61 -23.85 5.63
N ALA A 448 4.61 -23.08 6.70
CA ALA A 448 4.57 -23.57 8.07
C ALA A 448 3.16 -23.95 8.55
N GLY A 449 2.10 -23.41 7.93
CA GLY A 449 0.73 -23.59 8.40
C GLY A 449 0.46 -22.95 9.77
N LYS A 450 1.23 -21.91 10.12
CA LYS A 450 1.20 -21.20 11.40
C LYS A 450 1.22 -19.68 11.15
N PRO A 451 0.62 -18.87 12.03
CA PRO A 451 0.66 -17.42 11.89
C PRO A 451 2.05 -16.87 12.20
N SER A 452 2.45 -15.86 11.42
CA SER A 452 3.70 -15.12 11.62
C SER A 452 3.42 -13.71 12.10
N LEU A 453 4.29 -13.18 12.96
CA LEU A 453 4.29 -11.76 13.30
C LEU A 453 4.83 -10.90 12.15
N ASP A 454 5.48 -11.52 11.17
CA ASP A 454 5.88 -10.90 9.92
C ASP A 454 4.68 -10.81 8.96
N GLY A 455 4.86 -10.03 7.89
CA GLY A 455 3.87 -9.92 6.82
C GLY A 455 4.40 -9.08 5.67
N TRP A 456 3.54 -8.84 4.67
CA TRP A 456 3.83 -7.89 3.60
C TRP A 456 2.66 -6.93 3.45
N TYR A 457 2.94 -5.70 2.99
CA TYR A 457 1.98 -4.59 2.92
C TYR A 457 1.56 -4.00 4.27
N ARG A 458 2.40 -3.09 4.79
CA ARG A 458 2.14 -2.32 6.02
C ARG A 458 0.82 -1.56 6.09
N GLN A 459 0.19 -1.24 4.95
CA GLN A 459 -1.06 -0.47 4.93
C GLN A 459 -2.17 -1.18 5.69
N GLY A 460 -2.12 -2.51 5.77
CA GLY A 460 -3.04 -3.31 6.56
C GLY A 460 -2.50 -3.78 7.90
N ASP A 461 -1.32 -3.34 8.34
CA ASP A 461 -0.80 -3.70 9.66
C ASP A 461 -1.34 -2.72 10.72
N PRO A 462 -2.28 -3.13 11.59
CA PRO A 462 -2.89 -2.22 12.57
C PRO A 462 -1.93 -1.72 13.65
N ALA A 463 -0.80 -2.42 13.86
CA ALA A 463 0.22 -2.09 14.85
C ALA A 463 1.57 -1.79 14.19
N TYR A 464 1.54 -1.27 12.95
CA TYR A 464 2.75 -1.00 12.17
C TYR A 464 3.85 -0.23 12.91
N PRO A 465 3.57 0.86 13.66
CA PRO A 465 4.63 1.56 14.39
C PRO A 465 5.40 0.66 15.36
N GLN A 466 4.67 -0.20 16.10
CA GLN A 466 5.25 -1.10 17.09
C GLN A 466 5.99 -2.28 16.42
N HIS A 467 5.39 -2.91 15.41
CA HIS A 467 6.05 -3.98 14.66
C HIS A 467 7.30 -3.48 13.92
N SER A 468 7.23 -2.30 13.32
CA SER A 468 8.39 -1.71 12.63
C SER A 468 9.52 -1.37 13.60
N TYR A 469 9.19 -0.93 14.82
CA TYR A 469 10.19 -0.66 15.86
C TYR A 469 10.78 -1.96 16.43
N LEU A 470 9.98 -3.03 16.52
CA LEU A 470 10.42 -4.33 17.03
C LEU A 470 11.67 -4.84 16.29
N ASN A 471 11.74 -4.69 14.96
CA ASN A 471 12.92 -5.07 14.18
C ASN A 471 14.22 -4.43 14.69
N TYR A 472 14.17 -3.16 15.10
CA TYR A 472 15.31 -2.46 15.71
C TYR A 472 15.52 -2.88 17.17
N ALA A 473 14.43 -3.02 17.92
CA ALA A 473 14.46 -3.35 19.34
C ALA A 473 15.08 -4.73 19.62
N MET A 474 14.87 -5.72 18.73
CA MET A 474 15.49 -7.04 18.84
C MET A 474 17.02 -6.98 19.02
N GLU A 475 17.67 -5.98 18.43
CA GLU A 475 19.12 -5.75 18.58
C GLU A 475 19.45 -4.74 19.69
N LYS A 476 18.71 -3.62 19.73
CA LYS A 476 19.16 -2.40 20.44
C LYS A 476 18.29 -1.98 21.63
N ASP A 477 17.11 -2.56 21.79
CA ASP A 477 16.21 -2.27 22.91
C ASP A 477 15.59 -3.57 23.45
N PRO A 478 16.37 -4.34 24.23
CA PRO A 478 15.92 -5.64 24.75
C PRO A 478 14.68 -5.52 25.65
N GLY A 479 14.53 -4.42 26.38
CA GLY A 479 13.40 -4.20 27.29
C GLY A 479 12.08 -4.03 26.54
N PHE A 480 12.09 -3.30 25.42
CA PHE A 480 10.92 -3.24 24.54
C PHE A 480 10.68 -4.58 23.83
N ALA A 481 11.74 -5.21 23.31
CA ALA A 481 11.65 -6.46 22.55
C ALA A 481 10.99 -7.58 23.38
N GLU A 482 11.43 -7.81 24.62
CA GLU A 482 10.85 -8.83 25.50
C GLU A 482 9.35 -8.62 25.71
N LYS A 483 8.96 -7.38 26.05
CA LYS A 483 7.55 -7.02 26.27
C LYS A 483 6.72 -7.23 25.00
N ALA A 484 7.22 -6.77 23.85
CA ALA A 484 6.54 -6.90 22.57
C ALA A 484 6.37 -8.36 22.15
N LEU A 485 7.43 -9.17 22.19
CA LEU A 485 7.37 -10.61 21.87
C LEU A 485 6.34 -11.33 22.75
N ARG A 486 6.23 -10.94 24.03
CA ARG A 486 5.25 -11.51 24.96
C ARG A 486 3.83 -11.11 24.59
N ILE A 487 3.59 -9.82 24.37
CA ILE A 487 2.26 -9.26 24.01
C ILE A 487 1.74 -9.86 22.71
N TYR A 488 2.61 -10.08 21.72
CA TYR A 488 2.24 -10.68 20.44
C TYR A 488 2.18 -12.22 20.46
N SER A 489 2.43 -12.82 21.62
CA SER A 489 2.44 -14.27 21.83
C SER A 489 3.42 -14.98 20.89
N VAL A 490 4.65 -14.49 20.82
CA VAL A 490 5.70 -15.10 20.00
C VAL A 490 6.29 -16.30 20.74
N LYS A 491 6.06 -17.49 20.21
CA LYS A 491 6.64 -18.74 20.72
C LYS A 491 7.98 -19.06 20.08
N TYR A 492 8.11 -18.79 18.78
CA TYR A 492 9.30 -19.12 18.01
C TYR A 492 9.92 -17.89 17.36
N VAL A 493 11.25 -17.81 17.40
CA VAL A 493 12.02 -16.81 16.67
C VAL A 493 13.03 -17.53 15.76
N ILE A 494 12.99 -17.23 14.47
CA ILE A 494 13.96 -17.73 13.49
C ILE A 494 15.04 -16.68 13.30
N THR A 495 16.31 -17.07 13.41
CA THR A 495 17.46 -16.20 13.19
C THR A 495 18.37 -16.77 12.11
N ASP A 496 19.11 -15.91 11.42
CA ASP A 496 20.05 -16.25 10.34
C ASP A 496 21.46 -15.79 10.71
N GLU A 497 22.42 -16.71 10.75
CA GLU A 497 23.83 -16.43 11.08
C GLU A 497 24.47 -15.44 10.10
N ASN A 498 23.97 -15.34 8.87
CA ASN A 498 24.49 -14.43 7.86
C ASN A 498 24.06 -12.98 8.08
N TYR A 499 23.09 -12.73 8.98
CA TYR A 499 22.66 -11.38 9.29
C TYR A 499 23.65 -10.69 10.24
N ARG A 500 24.06 -9.46 9.90
CA ARG A 500 25.07 -8.69 10.66
C ARG A 500 24.72 -8.51 12.15
N GLY A 501 23.42 -8.42 12.49
CA GLY A 501 22.94 -8.27 13.87
C GLY A 501 22.70 -9.58 14.63
N TYR A 502 23.00 -10.74 14.04
CA TYR A 502 22.73 -12.07 14.61
C TYR A 502 23.22 -12.23 16.06
N GLY A 503 24.46 -11.82 16.34
CA GLY A 503 25.07 -11.97 17.67
C GLY A 503 24.43 -11.11 18.77
N ASP A 504 23.85 -9.96 18.42
CA ASP A 504 23.11 -9.12 19.37
C ASP A 504 21.72 -9.72 19.62
N ILE A 505 21.01 -10.13 18.56
CA ILE A 505 19.68 -10.74 18.65
C ILE A 505 19.71 -12.01 19.50
N THR A 506 20.62 -12.93 19.23
CA THR A 506 20.70 -14.21 19.95
C THR A 506 21.07 -14.04 21.42
N ARG A 507 21.95 -13.08 21.74
CA ARG A 507 22.28 -12.73 23.14
C ARG A 507 21.05 -12.22 23.88
N ASN A 508 20.29 -11.31 23.25
CA ASN A 508 19.07 -10.76 23.81
C ASN A 508 18.00 -11.85 24.00
N LEU A 509 17.75 -12.69 22.98
CA LEU A 509 16.82 -13.82 23.07
C LEU A 509 17.13 -14.74 24.26
N ARG A 510 18.41 -15.12 24.45
CA ARG A 510 18.85 -15.94 25.58
C ARG A 510 18.61 -15.24 26.92
N SER A 511 18.83 -13.92 26.99
CA SER A 511 18.55 -13.14 28.21
C SER A 511 17.06 -13.08 28.59
N PHE A 512 16.15 -13.22 27.61
CA PHE A 512 14.71 -13.31 27.83
C PHE A 512 14.25 -14.72 28.24
N GLY A 513 15.15 -15.71 28.18
CA GLY A 513 14.84 -17.12 28.44
C GLY A 513 14.36 -17.90 27.22
N PHE A 514 14.68 -17.46 25.99
CA PHE A 514 14.53 -18.32 24.82
C PHE A 514 15.62 -19.40 24.79
N GLU A 515 15.23 -20.60 24.38
CA GLU A 515 16.12 -21.75 24.19
C GLU A 515 16.22 -22.09 22.70
N GLU A 516 17.41 -22.37 22.21
CA GLU A 516 17.57 -22.93 20.87
C GLU A 516 17.09 -24.39 20.85
N VAL A 517 16.14 -24.72 19.99
CA VAL A 517 15.50 -26.04 19.94
C VAL A 517 15.74 -26.80 18.64
N TYR A 518 16.18 -26.09 17.60
CA TYR A 518 16.46 -26.67 16.29
C TYR A 518 17.37 -25.74 15.48
N PHE A 519 18.18 -26.30 14.59
CA PHE A 519 18.95 -25.55 13.61
C PHE A 519 19.13 -26.39 12.34
N SER A 520 19.30 -25.71 11.20
CA SER A 520 19.68 -26.33 9.92
C SER A 520 20.47 -25.30 9.12
N GLY A 521 21.69 -25.67 8.69
CA GLY A 521 22.60 -24.72 8.04
C GLY A 521 22.78 -23.44 8.89
N PRO A 522 22.64 -22.23 8.31
CA PRO A 522 22.76 -20.96 9.03
C PRO A 522 21.47 -20.51 9.73
N PHE A 523 20.41 -21.33 9.74
CA PHE A 523 19.12 -20.95 10.32
C PHE A 523 18.90 -21.63 11.67
N HIS A 524 18.61 -20.81 12.67
CA HIS A 524 18.45 -21.24 14.06
C HIS A 524 17.04 -20.92 14.55
N LEU A 525 16.46 -21.84 15.32
CA LEU A 525 15.12 -21.73 15.87
C LEU A 525 15.18 -21.64 17.39
N TYR A 526 14.74 -20.51 17.91
CA TYR A 526 14.63 -20.24 19.33
C TYR A 526 13.17 -20.37 19.78
N ARG A 527 12.92 -21.06 20.89
CA ARG A 527 11.61 -21.26 21.49
C ARG A 527 11.52 -20.56 22.84
N TRP A 528 10.40 -19.92 23.11
CA TRP A 528 10.04 -19.42 24.44
C TRP A 528 8.96 -20.27 25.08
N SER A 529 9.02 -20.44 26.39
CA SER A 529 7.97 -21.09 27.19
C SER A 529 6.99 -20.10 27.83
N ASN A 530 7.36 -18.82 27.93
CA ASN A 530 6.57 -17.75 28.59
C ASN A 530 5.74 -16.91 27.60
N PHE A 531 5.42 -17.46 26.42
CA PHE A 531 4.49 -16.82 25.49
C PHE A 531 3.05 -16.91 26.04
N THR A 532 2.26 -15.86 25.92
CA THR A 532 0.85 -15.89 26.35
C THR A 532 0.00 -14.94 25.52
N PHE A 533 -1.21 -15.38 25.13
CA PHE A 533 -2.26 -14.49 24.61
C PHE A 533 -3.04 -13.79 25.72
N LEU A 534 -2.95 -14.31 26.95
CA LEU A 534 -3.67 -13.75 28.09
C LEU A 534 -2.96 -12.47 28.52
N GLN A 535 -3.57 -11.35 28.19
CA GLN A 535 -3.27 -10.12 28.92
C GLN A 535 -3.89 -10.28 30.32
N PRO A 536 -3.09 -10.17 31.39
CA PRO A 536 -3.66 -10.17 32.73
C PRO A 536 -4.71 -9.05 32.80
N LYS A 537 -5.91 -9.36 33.29
CA LYS A 537 -6.95 -8.35 33.52
C LYS A 537 -6.32 -7.24 34.36
N THR A 538 -6.22 -6.06 33.77
CA THR A 538 -5.48 -4.97 34.39
C THR A 538 -6.35 -4.38 35.50
N GLY A 539 -5.80 -4.21 36.70
CA GLY A 539 -6.51 -3.51 37.77
C GLY A 539 -6.63 -2.00 37.53
N ILE A 540 -6.12 -1.48 36.41
CA ILE A 540 -6.06 -0.04 36.13
C ILE A 540 -6.85 0.26 34.87
N LEU A 541 -7.79 1.20 34.96
CA LEU A 541 -8.53 1.75 33.83
C LEU A 541 -8.11 3.20 33.60
N VAL A 542 -7.80 3.57 32.36
CA VAL A 542 -7.45 4.93 31.94
C VAL A 542 -8.45 5.41 30.89
N ILE A 543 -9.19 6.47 31.18
CA ILE A 543 -10.17 7.04 30.25
C ILE A 543 -9.67 8.40 29.75
N GLY A 544 -9.47 8.49 28.44
CA GLY A 544 -8.95 9.67 27.72
C GLY A 544 -7.45 9.60 27.39
N ASP A 545 -6.76 10.73 27.50
CA ASP A 545 -5.41 10.96 26.99
C ASP A 545 -4.39 11.04 28.13
N TRP A 546 -3.93 9.90 28.65
CA TRP A 546 -2.91 9.89 29.69
C TRP A 546 -1.48 10.04 29.11
N PRO A 547 -0.71 11.06 29.51
CA PRO A 547 0.55 11.40 28.85
C PRO A 547 1.77 10.66 29.40
N ILE A 548 1.61 9.87 30.47
CA ILE A 548 2.72 9.21 31.19
C ILE A 548 2.62 7.71 30.97
N ASP A 549 3.71 7.08 30.50
CA ASP A 549 3.81 5.62 30.54
C ASP A 549 3.78 5.18 32.00
N LEU A 550 2.77 4.39 32.36
CA LEU A 550 2.60 3.90 33.73
C LEU A 550 3.60 2.77 34.05
N GLU A 551 4.33 2.28 33.05
CA GLU A 551 5.22 1.11 33.14
C GLU A 551 4.50 -0.18 33.60
N VAL A 552 3.17 -0.14 33.74
CA VAL A 552 2.29 -1.25 34.12
C VAL A 552 1.13 -1.36 33.12
N PRO A 553 0.60 -2.57 32.87
CA PRO A 553 -0.57 -2.77 32.01
C PRO A 553 -1.81 -2.03 32.54
N TYR A 554 -2.54 -1.36 31.65
CA TYR A 554 -3.82 -0.73 31.94
C TYR A 554 -4.79 -0.86 30.76
N GLU A 555 -6.08 -0.85 31.06
CA GLU A 555 -7.16 -0.81 30.08
C GLU A 555 -7.44 0.65 29.68
N ARG A 556 -7.71 0.90 28.39
CA ARG A 556 -7.93 2.26 27.89
C ARG A 556 -9.33 2.46 27.34
N GLY A 557 -10.05 3.42 27.92
CA GLY A 557 -11.38 3.84 27.52
C GLY A 557 -11.42 5.19 26.82
N SER A 558 -12.44 5.39 25.98
CA SER A 558 -12.74 6.70 25.37
C SER A 558 -13.86 7.44 26.09
N PHE A 559 -14.89 6.72 26.55
CA PHE A 559 -16.01 7.27 27.31
C PHE A 559 -16.13 6.60 28.67
N VAL A 560 -16.50 7.37 29.70
CA VAL A 560 -16.71 6.84 31.07
C VAL A 560 -17.85 5.83 31.09
N ASP A 561 -18.94 6.11 30.37
CA ASP A 561 -20.18 5.33 30.38
C ASP A 561 -19.98 3.89 29.89
N ASP A 562 -19.00 3.67 29.00
CA ASP A 562 -18.69 2.34 28.45
C ASP A 562 -18.23 1.36 29.56
N TYR A 563 -17.77 1.89 30.70
CA TYR A 563 -17.19 1.12 31.81
C TYR A 563 -18.02 1.17 33.10
N ALA A 564 -19.13 1.91 33.13
CA ALA A 564 -19.91 2.18 34.35
C ALA A 564 -20.24 0.92 35.16
N LYS A 565 -20.63 -0.17 34.49
CA LYS A 565 -21.01 -1.45 35.12
C LYS A 565 -19.83 -2.29 35.60
N GLU A 566 -18.62 -1.97 35.18
CA GLU A 566 -17.42 -2.78 35.40
C GLU A 566 -16.35 -2.06 36.24
N LEU A 567 -16.63 -0.83 36.70
CA LEU A 567 -15.71 -0.02 37.51
C LEU A 567 -15.16 -0.77 38.72
N SER A 568 -15.98 -1.60 39.38
CA SER A 568 -15.60 -2.39 40.55
C SER A 568 -14.51 -3.43 40.28
N SER A 569 -14.24 -3.74 39.01
CA SER A 569 -13.19 -4.68 38.63
C SER A 569 -11.81 -4.06 38.50
N TYR A 570 -11.71 -2.73 38.64
CA TYR A 570 -10.46 -1.98 38.65
C TYR A 570 -10.13 -1.53 40.08
N SER A 571 -8.86 -1.64 40.47
CA SER A 571 -8.35 -1.04 41.71
C SER A 571 -8.06 0.46 41.56
N LEU A 572 -7.82 0.92 40.33
CA LEU A 572 -7.52 2.31 39.99
C LEU A 572 -8.20 2.72 38.70
N VAL A 573 -8.89 3.86 38.71
CA VAL A 573 -9.47 4.50 37.53
C VAL A 573 -8.82 5.87 37.38
N ILE A 574 -8.29 6.18 36.20
CA ILE A 574 -7.66 7.44 35.86
C ILE A 574 -8.47 8.11 34.75
N LEU A 575 -8.93 9.32 34.99
CA LEU A 575 -9.67 10.13 34.03
C LEU A 575 -8.81 11.31 33.61
N ASN A 576 -8.46 11.44 32.34
CA ASN A 576 -7.70 12.59 31.84
C ASN A 576 -8.12 12.97 30.42
N GLY A 577 -8.63 14.19 30.20
CA GLY A 577 -9.22 14.54 28.89
C GLY A 577 -10.38 13.62 28.48
N TYR A 578 -11.05 13.03 29.47
CA TYR A 578 -12.12 12.05 29.30
C TYR A 578 -13.40 12.69 28.75
N LYS A 579 -14.29 11.84 28.21
CA LYS A 579 -15.62 12.21 27.77
C LYS A 579 -16.66 11.28 28.40
N TYR A 580 -17.89 11.74 28.48
CA TYR A 580 -19.04 10.90 28.79
C TYR A 580 -20.24 11.35 27.96
N ARG A 581 -21.19 10.44 27.77
CA ARG A 581 -22.45 10.68 27.05
C ARG A 581 -23.55 11.08 28.01
N ASP A 582 -23.52 10.53 29.23
CA ASP A 582 -24.46 10.82 30.30
C ASP A 582 -23.70 11.32 31.54
N VAL A 583 -24.16 12.45 32.10
CA VAL A 583 -23.63 12.96 33.37
C VAL A 583 -23.86 11.97 34.53
N GLY A 584 -24.81 11.05 34.36
CA GLY A 584 -25.10 9.94 35.26
C GLY A 584 -23.88 9.08 35.59
N ALA A 585 -22.88 9.00 34.69
CA ALA A 585 -21.63 8.27 34.91
C ALA A 585 -20.87 8.72 36.18
N TRP A 586 -21.08 9.95 36.65
CA TRP A 586 -20.50 10.44 37.90
C TRP A 586 -21.11 9.81 39.15
N PHE A 587 -22.35 9.32 39.09
CA PHE A 587 -22.93 8.55 40.19
C PHE A 587 -22.23 7.20 40.33
N ASP A 588 -21.98 6.52 39.20
CA ASP A 588 -21.27 5.24 39.19
C ASP A 588 -19.83 5.38 39.69
N LEU A 589 -19.11 6.43 39.24
CA LEU A 589 -17.78 6.76 39.75
C LEU A 589 -17.81 7.08 41.25
N GLN A 590 -18.84 7.76 41.74
CA GLN A 590 -18.96 8.10 43.16
C GLN A 590 -19.22 6.84 43.99
N GLU A 591 -20.04 5.92 43.49
CA GLU A 591 -20.28 4.62 44.12
C GLU A 591 -19.01 3.75 44.13
N TYR A 592 -18.28 3.70 43.01
CA TYR A 592 -16.98 3.04 42.90
C TYR A 592 -15.99 3.50 43.99
N VAL A 593 -15.84 4.82 44.17
CA VAL A 593 -14.95 5.37 45.21
C VAL A 593 -15.46 5.03 46.61
N LYS A 594 -16.77 5.16 46.88
CA LYS A 594 -17.35 4.81 48.18
C LYS A 594 -17.12 3.34 48.56
N ASN A 595 -17.06 2.47 47.56
CA ASN A 595 -16.85 1.03 47.69
C ASN A 595 -15.37 0.62 47.77
N GLY A 596 -14.43 1.57 47.86
CA GLY A 596 -13.00 1.29 48.06
C GLY A 596 -12.11 1.51 46.83
N GLY A 597 -12.69 1.88 45.69
CA GLY A 597 -11.95 2.19 44.48
C GLY A 597 -11.12 3.47 44.58
N ILE A 598 -9.98 3.51 43.87
CA ILE A 598 -9.17 4.72 43.73
C ILE A 598 -9.52 5.39 42.41
N LEU A 599 -9.90 6.67 42.48
CA LEU A 599 -10.20 7.49 41.31
C LEU A 599 -9.22 8.65 41.23
N VAL A 600 -8.49 8.75 40.11
CA VAL A 600 -7.63 9.87 39.75
C VAL A 600 -8.31 10.69 38.67
N VAL A 601 -8.59 11.96 38.92
CA VAL A 601 -9.31 12.80 37.95
C VAL A 601 -8.50 14.03 37.56
N ASN A 602 -8.35 14.22 36.25
CA ASN A 602 -7.96 15.46 35.62
C ASN A 602 -9.10 16.07 34.82
N THR A 603 -9.66 17.17 35.32
CA THR A 603 -10.77 17.87 34.65
C THR A 603 -10.32 18.83 33.55
N PHE A 604 -9.02 19.09 33.40
CA PHE A 604 -8.50 19.91 32.30
C PHE A 604 -8.81 19.26 30.94
N ARG A 605 -9.33 20.05 29.99
CA ARG A 605 -9.81 19.58 28.67
C ARG A 605 -10.92 18.52 28.71
N SER A 606 -11.61 18.39 29.84
CA SER A 606 -12.81 17.54 29.97
C SER A 606 -14.09 18.39 29.97
N PRO A 607 -15.28 17.77 29.83
CA PRO A 607 -16.57 18.45 30.02
C PRO A 607 -16.74 19.09 31.41
N ASP A 608 -15.97 18.66 32.42
CA ASP A 608 -16.08 19.12 33.80
C ASP A 608 -14.98 20.11 34.23
N ALA A 609 -14.31 20.76 33.27
CA ALA A 609 -13.24 21.74 33.52
C ALA A 609 -13.67 22.88 34.46
N GLU A 610 -14.95 23.24 34.45
CA GLU A 610 -15.55 24.27 35.32
C GLU A 610 -16.85 23.78 35.98
N ALA A 611 -16.91 22.49 36.32
CA ALA A 611 -18.08 21.87 36.96
C ALA A 611 -17.83 21.53 38.43
N GLU A 612 -18.92 21.27 39.16
CA GLU A 612 -18.88 20.67 40.49
C GLU A 612 -19.28 19.19 40.43
N ARG A 613 -18.37 18.32 40.88
CA ARG A 613 -18.57 16.87 40.89
C ARG A 613 -18.13 16.31 42.23
N MET A 614 -18.94 15.38 42.76
CA MET A 614 -18.72 14.79 44.08
C MET A 614 -18.48 15.84 45.19
N GLY A 615 -19.06 17.05 45.11
CA GLY A 615 -18.84 18.15 46.07
C GLY A 615 -17.44 18.76 46.01
N VAL A 616 -16.80 18.71 44.84
CA VAL A 616 -15.54 19.39 44.51
C VAL A 616 -15.78 20.23 43.27
N ARG A 617 -15.51 21.52 43.36
CA ARG A 617 -15.68 22.46 42.26
C ARG A 617 -14.34 22.71 41.56
N SER A 618 -14.32 22.44 40.25
CA SER A 618 -13.22 22.74 39.33
C SER A 618 -13.32 24.17 38.80
N LEU A 619 -12.19 24.85 38.66
CA LEU A 619 -12.09 26.22 38.16
C LEU A 619 -10.88 26.34 37.24
N ILE A 620 -11.05 26.90 36.05
CA ILE A 620 -9.91 27.21 35.19
C ILE A 620 -9.20 28.46 35.72
N VAL A 621 -7.88 28.33 35.93
CA VAL A 621 -7.03 29.40 36.43
C VAL A 621 -5.90 29.70 35.45
N LYS A 622 -5.62 30.99 35.28
CA LYS A 622 -4.52 31.49 34.45
C LYS A 622 -3.42 32.03 35.36
N VAL A 623 -2.23 31.48 35.25
CA VAL A 623 -1.06 31.88 36.06
C VAL A 623 -0.06 32.59 35.16
N GLN A 624 0.20 33.87 35.44
CA GLN A 624 1.23 34.65 34.77
C GLN A 624 2.55 34.59 35.54
N GLY A 625 3.68 34.50 34.81
CA GLY A 625 5.00 34.47 35.42
C GLY A 625 5.31 33.15 36.12
N ARG A 626 5.90 33.22 37.32
CA ARG A 626 6.35 32.05 38.10
C ARG A 626 5.23 31.51 39.00
N ALA A 627 4.89 30.23 38.85
CA ALA A 627 3.94 29.56 39.76
C ALA A 627 4.63 29.12 41.07
N ASN A 628 4.50 29.94 42.13
CA ASN A 628 5.02 29.61 43.46
C ASN A 628 4.13 28.57 44.17
N LEU A 629 4.48 27.29 44.01
CA LEU A 629 3.77 26.17 44.61
C LEU A 629 4.21 25.94 46.06
N SER A 630 3.24 25.67 46.94
CA SER A 630 3.46 25.27 48.33
C SER A 630 2.82 23.91 48.60
N SER A 631 3.46 23.11 49.44
CA SER A 631 2.95 21.81 49.87
C SER A 631 3.41 21.50 51.28
N THR A 632 2.55 20.88 52.08
CA THR A 632 2.91 20.30 53.38
C THR A 632 3.37 18.84 53.27
N PHE A 633 3.29 18.25 52.08
CA PHE A 633 3.58 16.84 51.81
C PHE A 633 4.81 16.66 50.91
N PHE A 634 5.02 17.59 49.97
CA PHE A 634 6.09 17.52 48.98
C PHE A 634 7.07 18.68 49.16
N ASN A 635 8.36 18.41 48.92
CA ASN A 635 9.35 19.47 48.82
C ASN A 635 9.23 20.15 47.43
N THR A 636 8.44 21.22 47.35
CA THR A 636 8.16 21.92 46.08
C THR A 636 9.40 22.59 45.48
N SER A 637 10.48 22.79 46.24
CA SER A 637 11.75 23.30 45.70
C SER A 637 12.42 22.34 44.70
N LYS A 638 12.06 21.05 44.74
CA LYS A 638 12.54 20.03 43.79
C LYS A 638 11.74 19.97 42.50
N PHE A 639 10.63 20.70 42.39
CA PHE A 639 9.82 20.72 41.18
C PHE A 639 10.50 21.61 40.13
N SER A 640 10.33 21.25 38.85
CA SER A 640 10.78 22.11 37.75
C SER A 640 10.20 23.51 37.87
N GLU A 641 10.98 24.52 37.54
CA GLU A 641 10.52 25.91 37.62
C GLU A 641 9.44 26.18 36.57
N PHE A 642 8.22 26.45 37.03
CA PHE A 642 7.10 26.86 36.19
C PHE A 642 7.19 28.35 35.87
N GLN A 643 8.18 28.76 35.07
CA GLN A 643 8.38 30.13 34.58
C GLN A 643 8.20 30.18 33.07
N TYR A 644 7.26 31.00 32.59
CA TYR A 644 7.08 31.26 31.16
C TYR A 644 6.82 32.74 30.94
N GLU A 645 7.70 33.38 30.16
CA GLU A 645 7.76 34.85 30.04
C GLU A 645 6.93 35.41 28.86
N GLY A 646 6.19 34.56 28.14
CA GLY A 646 5.47 34.94 26.92
C GLY A 646 3.93 34.91 26.96
N GLN A 647 3.30 34.08 27.81
CA GLN A 647 1.84 33.87 27.92
C GLN A 647 1.45 33.26 29.28
N PRO A 648 0.21 33.42 29.79
CA PRO A 648 -0.22 32.75 31.01
C PRO A 648 -0.31 31.22 30.83
N TRP A 649 0.11 30.48 31.85
CA TRP A 649 -0.20 29.06 31.97
C TRP A 649 -1.68 28.88 32.30
N THR A 650 -2.33 27.86 31.72
CA THR A 650 -3.70 27.48 32.10
C THR A 650 -3.67 26.16 32.84
N ALA A 651 -4.38 26.09 33.97
CA ALA A 651 -4.54 24.89 34.78
C ALA A 651 -5.94 24.83 35.38
N THR A 652 -6.31 23.70 35.99
CA THR A 652 -7.53 23.58 36.79
C THR A 652 -7.18 23.61 38.28
N ALA A 653 -7.85 24.46 39.04
CA ALA A 653 -7.79 24.50 40.49
C ALA A 653 -9.09 23.98 41.10
N TYR A 654 -9.02 23.55 42.35
CA TYR A 654 -10.10 22.83 43.02
C TYR A 654 -10.47 23.47 44.35
N THR A 655 -11.77 23.51 44.63
CA THR A 655 -12.35 24.04 45.87
C THR A 655 -13.41 23.08 46.42
N GLY A 656 -13.79 23.24 47.69
CA GLY A 656 -14.72 22.34 48.41
C GLY A 656 -14.06 21.59 49.57
N SER A 657 -14.70 20.52 50.04
CA SER A 657 -14.20 19.69 51.14
C SER A 657 -13.17 18.68 50.61
N ILE A 658 -11.91 19.13 50.53
CA ILE A 658 -10.75 18.38 50.00
C ILE A 658 -9.49 18.72 50.80
N VAL A 659 -8.59 17.75 50.94
CA VAL A 659 -7.28 17.90 51.58
C VAL A 659 -6.27 18.36 50.53
N PRO A 660 -5.74 19.58 50.59
CA PRO A 660 -4.79 20.08 49.60
C PRO A 660 -3.42 19.43 49.77
N LEU A 661 -2.90 18.85 48.70
CA LEU A 661 -1.53 18.35 48.63
C LEU A 661 -0.59 19.40 48.03
N ILE A 662 -1.01 20.13 46.99
CA ILE A 662 -0.25 21.25 46.41
C ILE A 662 -1.16 22.45 46.24
N LYS A 663 -0.68 23.62 46.66
CA LYS A 663 -1.38 24.90 46.58
C LYS A 663 -0.59 25.93 45.77
N PHE A 664 -1.31 26.85 45.16
CA PHE A 664 -0.79 28.10 44.60
C PHE A 664 -1.62 29.24 45.18
N GLY A 665 -1.03 30.03 46.09
CA GLY A 665 -1.79 30.97 46.90
C GLY A 665 -2.89 30.26 47.72
N THR A 666 -4.14 30.69 47.56
CA THR A 666 -5.32 30.06 48.19
C THR A 666 -5.91 28.91 47.38
N LEU A 667 -5.46 28.74 46.13
CA LEU A 667 -5.97 27.75 45.18
C LEU A 667 -5.28 26.40 45.39
N ARG A 668 -6.01 25.31 45.16
CA ARG A 668 -5.55 23.94 45.36
C ARG A 668 -5.43 23.27 43.99
N PHE A 669 -4.23 22.86 43.60
CA PHE A 669 -3.95 22.28 42.28
C PHE A 669 -3.91 20.75 42.37
N LEU A 670 -3.42 20.21 43.48
CA LEU A 670 -3.44 18.78 43.79
C LEU A 670 -4.13 18.59 45.13
N ALA A 671 -5.12 17.71 45.21
CA ALA A 671 -5.87 17.46 46.44
C ALA A 671 -6.39 16.03 46.54
N ILE A 672 -6.71 15.57 47.74
CA ILE A 672 -7.35 14.29 47.99
C ILE A 672 -8.71 14.53 48.64
N LYS A 673 -9.71 13.78 48.20
CA LYS A 673 -11.00 13.66 48.88
C LYS A 673 -11.20 12.22 49.31
N ILE A 674 -11.40 12.01 50.60
CA ILE A 674 -11.64 10.68 51.17
C ILE A 674 -13.16 10.50 51.29
N MET A 675 -13.68 9.36 50.82
CA MET A 675 -15.12 9.06 50.84
C MET A 675 -15.34 7.64 51.39
N ALA A 676 -15.95 7.53 52.57
CA ALA A 676 -16.26 6.26 53.24
C ALA A 676 -15.06 5.28 53.32
N LYS A 677 -15.11 4.13 52.62
CA LYS A 677 -14.08 3.09 52.61
C LYS A 677 -12.99 3.26 51.53
N GLY A 678 -13.09 4.27 50.67
CA GLY A 678 -12.14 4.51 49.58
C GLY A 678 -11.60 5.94 49.54
N ALA A 679 -10.69 6.18 48.59
CA ALA A 679 -10.05 7.47 48.40
C ALA A 679 -10.19 7.92 46.93
N SER A 680 -10.76 9.10 46.72
CA SER A 680 -10.63 9.81 45.44
C SER A 680 -9.43 10.76 45.53
N THR A 681 -8.41 10.49 44.73
CA THR A 681 -7.24 11.38 44.62
C THR A 681 -7.48 12.31 43.46
N LEU A 682 -7.76 13.57 43.72
CA LEU A 682 -8.03 14.54 42.68
C LEU A 682 -6.72 15.22 42.26
N SER A 683 -6.11 14.73 41.19
CA SER A 683 -4.75 15.12 40.81
C SER A 683 -4.65 15.73 39.44
N VAL A 684 -4.25 17.02 39.40
CA VAL A 684 -3.66 17.63 38.21
C VAL A 684 -2.70 18.75 38.56
N LEU A 685 -1.42 18.51 38.35
CA LEU A 685 -0.48 19.59 38.10
C LEU A 685 0.02 19.42 36.66
N THR A 686 -0.84 19.72 35.70
CA THR A 686 -0.50 19.81 34.28
C THR A 686 -0.66 21.27 33.89
N PHE A 687 0.46 21.99 33.95
CA PHE A 687 0.54 23.33 33.38
C PHE A 687 0.66 23.18 31.86
N HIS A 688 -0.27 23.76 31.10
CA HIS A 688 -0.18 23.81 29.64
C HIS A 688 0.03 25.25 29.18
N THR A 689 1.04 25.46 28.32
CA THR A 689 1.18 26.70 27.55
C THR A 689 0.10 26.75 26.45
N MET A 690 -0.34 27.94 26.06
CA MET A 690 -1.26 28.12 24.92
C MET A 690 -0.57 27.74 23.59
N GLN A 691 -0.39 26.46 23.32
CA GLN A 691 -0.32 25.92 21.96
C GLN A 691 -0.92 24.52 21.94
N SER A 692 -2.25 24.45 21.82
CA SER A 692 -2.99 23.38 21.11
C SER A 692 -4.48 23.64 21.21
N ILE A 693 -4.96 24.62 20.44
CA ILE A 693 -6.30 24.58 19.85
C ILE A 693 -6.08 24.13 18.40
N PRO A 694 -6.82 23.13 17.88
CA PRO A 694 -6.68 22.72 16.50
C PRO A 694 -7.14 23.87 15.58
N ALA A 695 -6.21 24.45 14.82
CA ALA A 695 -6.56 25.45 13.82
C ALA A 695 -7.33 24.78 12.67
N MET A 696 -8.66 24.86 12.71
CA MET A 696 -9.51 24.79 11.54
C MET A 696 -9.52 26.17 10.84
N THR A 697 -8.88 26.20 9.66
CA THR A 697 -9.25 26.98 8.45
C THR A 697 -9.64 28.46 8.58
N THR A 698 -8.86 29.38 7.99
CA THR A 698 -9.13 30.00 6.66
C THR A 698 -8.23 31.23 6.37
N ARG A 699 -7.76 31.28 5.11
CA ARG A 699 -7.41 32.46 4.26
C ARG A 699 -6.18 33.36 4.56
N ASN A 700 -5.23 33.29 3.60
CA ASN A 700 -4.33 34.33 3.05
C ASN A 700 -5.02 35.71 2.78
N PRO A 701 -4.33 36.80 2.37
CA PRO A 701 -2.89 36.98 2.03
C PRO A 701 -2.21 38.27 2.59
N SER A 702 -0.87 38.28 2.61
CA SER A 702 -0.01 39.40 2.19
C SER A 702 1.40 38.90 1.92
#